data_AF-A0A970MPJ7-F1
#
_entry.id   AF-A0A970MPJ7-F1
#
_cell.length_a   1.000
_cell.length_b   1.000
_cell.length_c   1.000
_cell.angle_alpha   90.00
_cell.angle_beta   90.00
_cell.angle_gamma   90.00
#
_symmetry.space_group_name_H-M   'P 1'
#
loop_
_entity.id
_entity.type
_entity.pdbx_description
1 polymer ?
#
loop_
_entity_poly.entity_id
_entity_poly.type
_entity_poly.pdbx_seq_one_letter_code
_entity_poly.pdbx_strand_id
1 'polypeptide(L)'
;MNEKYATPQFEARIRKSFGVPEVRPEFVDEVYDLLMLQAVEKSKKPQFFLGLRPAWIVTFAMLVLMILGTLMIGPQRIYAAVLQLFGYIPGVGIVDVNVPIRVLAEPVSLTRDGVKVSVNQVVLTETETRLDFGVSGVPLSAYPQVGATSGCIEREYLRLPDGTRIDVNAPIPANVNEATFVLPCIFNTLPGTVPVAWELPIHFVPAPSDLVILPVLDVTPSYVPTGQKPGLDIDTTSTTTLNESTQVNISIDKIIETEEGYILLGYVRPDIPEGSWLQITGPAIIKDANGKNVNYTFPNDVQPLDDTSLGQGGYAWVMQIDGAGVKFPITISFSGVIISQVDSEAFARTTVNVGLNPQPEQIWEVNQDVQIAGNTIQLISLTAWADGYSFRIDPGKNLSGVSVQIEGYQAIGGGGGEGTTNGKVFTTSLSYSNLPKGDLTILFSNPRLASPTAIWQAVWQPETVQQFSSIDVSSTVCLNAESFQKLSPIPAGLTGKVVLTQLNPQLQIILAGMGGSPLEVLVTGNGQAALTQDGNRLAYTTDAGIRIQNLSSGEFAEIAGVFGRDLHWSPDGSQLAYVNSGDLYGVFLINSDDKHPRQLSNLGYESIAGWSPDGFVLYYAIPDSTGNGFLLRSVDVDTGNTHDLFVLENSSRKAPMSAVSPDGKWIAYRASDNSSLFIKGMDGSPAQLLLDNPANAINGIAWDKKSLLLGVSLITPEYPDGEIILIAPDSCETYRLPGLSGELDGVFMP
;
A
#
# COMPACT_ATOMS: atom_id res chain seq x y z
N MET A 1 12.93 -59.19 4.12
CA MET A 1 13.53 -60.54 4.07
C MET A 1 14.31 -60.67 2.77
N ASN A 2 15.63 -60.45 2.88
CA ASN A 2 16.76 -61.03 2.14
C ASN A 2 16.66 -61.48 0.66
N GLU A 3 17.48 -60.79 -0.15
CA GLU A 3 18.61 -61.32 -0.95
C GLU A 3 18.35 -62.30 -2.12
N LYS A 4 18.83 -61.97 -3.34
CA LYS A 4 20.07 -62.54 -3.90
C LYS A 4 20.38 -62.15 -5.36
N TYR A 5 21.60 -61.65 -5.52
CA TYR A 5 22.56 -61.67 -6.64
C TYR A 5 22.24 -62.52 -7.88
N ALA A 6 22.35 -61.90 -9.06
CA ALA A 6 22.64 -62.56 -10.33
C ALA A 6 24.13 -62.44 -10.66
N THR A 7 24.74 -63.53 -11.09
CA THR A 7 26.19 -63.73 -11.23
C THR A 7 26.73 -63.45 -12.64
N PRO A 8 28.04 -63.15 -12.80
CA PRO A 8 28.70 -62.77 -14.07
C PRO A 8 28.67 -63.83 -15.20
N GLN A 9 28.22 -65.05 -14.91
CA GLN A 9 28.15 -66.14 -15.89
C GLN A 9 26.92 -66.04 -16.80
N PHE A 10 25.89 -65.30 -16.41
CA PHE A 10 24.68 -65.08 -17.22
C PHE A 10 24.95 -64.11 -18.38
N GLU A 11 25.63 -62.99 -18.11
CA GLU A 11 26.00 -62.01 -19.12
C GLU A 11 26.96 -62.57 -20.18
N ALA A 12 27.86 -63.48 -19.77
CA ALA A 12 28.79 -64.14 -20.69
C ALA A 12 28.08 -65.08 -21.70
N ARG A 13 26.89 -65.61 -21.38
CA ARG A 13 26.10 -66.44 -22.32
C ARG A 13 25.30 -65.60 -23.31
N ILE A 14 24.83 -64.42 -22.92
CA ILE A 14 24.13 -63.47 -23.81
C ILE A 14 25.10 -62.87 -24.84
N ARG A 15 26.32 -62.50 -24.43
CA ARG A 15 27.35 -62.00 -25.36
C ARG A 15 27.81 -63.03 -26.40
N LYS A 16 27.63 -64.33 -26.15
CA LYS A 16 28.00 -65.39 -27.11
C LYS A 16 26.91 -65.74 -28.12
N SER A 17 25.69 -65.19 -27.97
CA SER A 17 24.54 -65.49 -28.83
C SER A 17 24.18 -64.38 -29.82
N PHE A 18 24.78 -63.19 -29.70
CA PHE A 18 24.66 -62.09 -30.67
C PHE A 18 26.04 -61.55 -31.06
N GLY A 19 26.79 -62.34 -31.83
CA GLY A 19 27.93 -61.83 -32.58
C GLY A 19 27.44 -61.10 -33.82
N VAL A 20 27.59 -59.78 -33.86
CA VAL A 20 27.42 -58.98 -35.09
C VAL A 20 28.52 -59.42 -36.07
N PRO A 21 28.21 -59.82 -37.31
CA PRO A 21 29.23 -60.20 -38.29
C PRO A 21 30.05 -58.97 -38.71
N GLU A 22 31.36 -59.17 -38.95
CA GLU A 22 32.24 -58.16 -39.54
C GLU A 22 31.68 -57.69 -40.90
N VAL A 23 31.70 -56.38 -41.10
CA VAL A 23 31.24 -55.73 -42.33
C VAL A 23 32.09 -56.21 -43.51
N ARG A 24 31.42 -56.60 -44.61
CA ARG A 24 32.11 -57.08 -45.81
C ARG A 24 32.94 -55.96 -46.44
N PRO A 25 34.19 -56.21 -46.87
CA PRO A 25 35.05 -55.20 -47.51
C PRO A 25 34.40 -54.53 -48.74
N GLU A 26 33.60 -55.30 -49.48
CA GLU A 26 32.86 -54.84 -50.67
C GLU A 26 31.89 -53.69 -50.37
N PHE A 27 31.28 -53.67 -49.18
CA PHE A 27 30.36 -52.60 -48.76
C PHE A 27 31.12 -51.31 -48.39
N VAL A 28 32.35 -51.43 -47.88
CA VAL A 28 33.18 -50.27 -47.53
C VAL A 28 33.71 -49.59 -48.79
N ASP A 29 34.13 -50.37 -49.78
CA ASP A 29 34.59 -49.84 -51.07
C ASP A 29 33.44 -49.16 -51.84
N GLU A 30 32.23 -49.72 -51.81
CA GLU A 30 31.05 -49.14 -52.47
C GLU A 30 30.63 -47.80 -51.84
N VAL A 31 30.72 -47.67 -50.51
CA VAL A 31 30.45 -46.40 -49.79
C VAL A 31 31.56 -45.37 -50.02
N TYR A 32 32.81 -45.80 -50.14
CA TYR A 32 33.94 -44.89 -50.43
C TYR A 32 33.86 -44.29 -51.84
N ASP A 33 33.51 -45.09 -52.84
CA ASP A 33 33.31 -44.62 -54.22
C ASP A 33 32.11 -43.65 -54.35
N LEU A 34 31.03 -43.89 -53.59
CA LEU A 34 29.85 -43.02 -53.57
C LEU A 34 30.13 -41.66 -52.92
N LEU A 35 30.98 -41.62 -51.89
CA LEU A 35 31.45 -40.38 -51.24
C LEU A 35 32.42 -39.60 -52.13
N MET A 36 33.30 -40.28 -52.89
CA MET A 36 34.24 -39.62 -53.80
C MET A 36 33.57 -39.04 -55.05
N LEU A 37 32.50 -39.66 -55.56
CA LEU A 37 31.70 -39.11 -56.66
C LEU A 37 30.96 -37.82 -56.26
N GLN A 38 30.41 -37.74 -55.03
CA GLN A 38 29.75 -36.53 -54.52
C GLN A 38 30.72 -35.38 -54.22
N ALA A 39 31.99 -35.67 -53.91
CA ALA A 39 33.02 -34.65 -53.66
C ALA A 39 33.50 -33.95 -54.95
N VAL A 40 33.41 -34.61 -56.12
CA VAL A 40 33.87 -34.06 -57.41
C VAL A 40 32.84 -33.11 -58.06
N GLU A 41 31.55 -33.25 -57.78
CA GLU A 41 30.51 -32.32 -58.27
C GLU A 41 30.51 -30.95 -57.56
N LYS A 42 31.04 -30.85 -56.33
CA LYS A 42 31.01 -29.60 -55.53
C LYS A 42 32.25 -28.70 -55.66
N SER A 43 33.26 -29.03 -56.46
CA SER A 43 34.54 -28.29 -56.50
C SER A 43 34.89 -27.55 -57.80
N LYS A 44 33.95 -27.33 -58.73
CA LYS A 44 34.20 -26.44 -59.89
C LYS A 44 33.91 -24.97 -59.55
N LYS A 45 34.97 -24.26 -59.13
CA LYS A 45 35.03 -22.79 -59.13
C LYS A 45 34.81 -22.25 -60.55
N PRO A 46 33.87 -21.31 -60.79
CA PRO A 46 33.95 -20.46 -61.96
C PRO A 46 34.94 -19.31 -61.68
N GLN A 47 35.97 -19.18 -62.52
CA GLN A 47 36.72 -17.94 -62.65
C GLN A 47 35.76 -16.87 -63.19
N PHE A 48 35.33 -15.93 -62.35
CA PHE A 48 34.59 -14.76 -62.80
C PHE A 48 35.57 -13.60 -63.07
N PHE A 49 35.61 -13.22 -64.34
CA PHE A 49 36.12 -11.94 -64.83
C PHE A 49 35.48 -10.77 -64.06
N LEU A 50 36.29 -9.79 -63.68
CA LEU A 50 35.84 -8.50 -63.14
C LEU A 50 35.10 -7.72 -64.25
N GLY A 51 33.77 -7.76 -64.19
CA GLY A 51 32.89 -6.89 -64.95
C GLY A 51 31.59 -6.75 -64.16
N LEU A 52 31.56 -5.82 -63.21
CA LEU A 52 30.36 -5.52 -62.42
C LEU A 52 29.22 -5.12 -63.37
N ARG A 53 28.19 -5.97 -63.48
CA ARG A 53 26.95 -5.62 -64.15
C ARG A 53 26.33 -4.41 -63.42
N PRO A 54 25.82 -3.39 -64.14
CA PRO A 54 25.35 -2.13 -63.54
C PRO A 54 24.28 -2.31 -62.46
N ALA A 55 23.50 -3.40 -62.52
CA ALA A 55 22.51 -3.73 -61.49
C ALA A 55 23.11 -4.01 -60.09
N TRP A 56 24.31 -4.61 -60.02
CA TRP A 56 24.95 -4.91 -58.73
C TRP A 56 25.66 -3.70 -58.13
N ILE A 57 26.08 -2.74 -58.95
CA ILE A 57 26.60 -1.45 -58.48
C ILE A 57 25.45 -0.63 -57.87
N VAL A 58 24.27 -0.67 -58.48
CA VAL A 58 23.09 0.05 -57.96
C VAL A 58 22.60 -0.57 -56.65
N THR A 59 22.57 -1.90 -56.51
CA THR A 59 22.17 -2.54 -55.24
C THR A 59 23.22 -2.33 -54.15
N PHE A 60 24.52 -2.41 -54.47
CA PHE A 60 25.56 -2.13 -53.48
C PHE A 60 25.61 -0.64 -53.11
N ALA A 61 25.37 0.25 -54.06
CA ALA A 61 25.25 1.69 -53.79
C ALA A 61 24.00 2.01 -52.97
N MET A 62 22.85 1.37 -53.22
CA MET A 62 21.66 1.50 -52.36
C MET A 62 21.90 0.93 -50.96
N LEU A 63 22.57 -0.21 -50.84
CA LEU A 63 22.87 -0.81 -49.54
C LEU A 63 23.86 0.07 -48.75
N VAL A 64 24.88 0.62 -49.42
CA VAL A 64 25.83 1.55 -48.84
C VAL A 64 25.18 2.90 -48.51
N LEU A 65 24.24 3.41 -49.32
CA LEU A 65 23.43 4.60 -49.02
C LEU A 65 22.46 4.35 -47.86
N MET A 66 21.92 3.15 -47.74
CA MET A 66 21.04 2.75 -46.64
C MET A 66 21.85 2.64 -45.34
N ILE A 67 23.04 2.04 -45.39
CA ILE A 67 23.98 1.94 -44.27
C ILE A 67 24.53 3.33 -43.87
N LEU A 68 24.92 4.15 -44.83
CA LEU A 68 25.34 5.55 -44.60
C LEU A 68 24.17 6.42 -44.12
N GLY A 69 22.94 6.17 -44.58
CA GLY A 69 21.73 6.81 -44.08
C GLY A 69 21.47 6.45 -42.62
N THR A 70 21.61 5.18 -42.24
CA THR A 70 21.49 4.73 -40.85
C THR A 70 22.64 5.19 -39.95
N LEU A 71 23.82 5.49 -40.51
CA LEU A 71 24.98 6.01 -39.77
C LEU A 71 24.99 7.55 -39.68
N MET A 72 24.42 8.27 -40.66
CA MET A 72 24.28 9.74 -40.64
C MET A 72 23.11 10.20 -39.76
N ILE A 73 22.08 9.36 -39.59
CA ILE A 73 21.06 9.53 -38.56
C ILE A 73 21.62 8.86 -37.30
N GLY A 74 22.46 9.58 -36.54
CA GLY A 74 23.20 9.00 -35.40
C GLY A 74 22.33 8.16 -34.45
N PRO A 75 22.93 7.28 -33.63
CA PRO A 75 22.23 6.28 -32.81
C PRO A 75 21.14 6.87 -31.89
N GLN A 76 21.21 8.17 -31.59
CA GLN A 76 20.21 8.90 -30.80
C GLN A 76 18.85 9.06 -31.51
N ARG A 77 18.80 9.11 -32.85
CA ARG A 77 17.52 9.30 -33.59
C ARG A 77 16.82 8.01 -33.97
N ILE A 78 17.54 6.89 -34.07
CA ILE A 78 16.94 5.55 -34.20
C ILE A 78 16.35 5.10 -32.86
N TYR A 79 16.95 5.52 -31.73
CA TYR A 79 16.39 5.32 -30.38
C TYR A 79 15.01 5.98 -30.21
N ALA A 80 14.83 7.21 -30.71
CA ALA A 80 13.55 7.91 -30.62
C ALA A 80 12.40 7.23 -31.40
N ALA A 81 12.70 6.42 -32.43
CA ALA A 81 11.69 5.71 -33.22
C ALA A 81 11.34 4.33 -32.65
N VAL A 82 12.07 3.83 -31.66
CA VAL A 82 11.82 2.54 -30.99
C VAL A 82 11.16 2.72 -29.61
N LEU A 83 11.03 3.97 -29.12
CA LEU A 83 10.77 4.30 -27.71
C LEU A 83 9.35 4.75 -27.32
N GLN A 84 8.29 4.44 -28.07
CA GLN A 84 6.92 4.67 -27.60
C GLN A 84 6.00 3.49 -27.92
N LEU A 85 6.38 2.28 -27.47
CA LEU A 85 5.46 1.15 -27.47
C LEU A 85 4.30 1.37 -26.48
N PHE A 86 4.55 2.14 -25.41
CA PHE A 86 3.58 2.35 -24.35
C PHE A 86 3.49 3.83 -23.95
N GLY A 87 2.26 4.27 -23.69
CA GLY A 87 1.96 5.53 -23.02
C GLY A 87 1.29 5.27 -21.68
N TYR A 88 1.23 6.29 -20.84
CA TYR A 88 0.56 6.27 -19.55
C TYR A 88 -0.61 7.24 -19.59
N ILE A 89 -1.78 6.77 -19.19
CA ILE A 89 -2.98 7.57 -19.01
C ILE A 89 -3.28 7.62 -17.51
N PRO A 90 -3.27 8.81 -16.88
CA PRO A 90 -3.62 8.96 -15.47
C PRO A 90 -4.99 8.35 -15.15
N GLY A 91 -5.04 7.57 -14.06
CA GLY A 91 -6.23 6.82 -13.62
C GLY A 91 -6.43 5.46 -14.30
N VAL A 92 -5.69 5.17 -15.38
CA VAL A 92 -5.85 3.96 -16.19
C VAL A 92 -4.60 3.09 -16.16
N GLY A 93 -3.43 3.73 -16.18
CA GLY A 93 -2.14 3.05 -16.22
C GLY A 93 -1.48 3.06 -17.59
N ILE A 94 -0.60 2.09 -17.78
CA ILE A 94 0.23 1.96 -18.98
C ILE A 94 -0.57 1.24 -20.08
N VAL A 95 -0.67 1.86 -21.26
CA VAL A 95 -1.43 1.38 -22.43
C VAL A 95 -0.57 1.36 -23.69
N ASP A 96 -0.87 0.46 -24.63
CA ASP A 96 -0.28 0.51 -25.98
C ASP A 96 -0.90 1.68 -26.77
N VAL A 97 -0.05 2.59 -27.23
CA VAL A 97 -0.45 3.82 -27.95
C VAL A 97 -0.39 3.68 -29.47
N ASN A 98 0.08 2.54 -29.98
CA ASN A 98 0.17 2.29 -31.42
C ASN A 98 -1.17 1.81 -32.03
N VAL A 99 -2.18 1.61 -31.18
CA VAL A 99 -3.50 1.14 -31.56
C VAL A 99 -4.56 2.23 -31.29
N PRO A 100 -5.65 2.29 -32.07
CA PRO A 100 -6.72 3.26 -31.83
C PRO A 100 -7.32 3.11 -30.42
N ILE A 101 -7.14 4.13 -29.59
CA ILE A 101 -7.70 4.17 -28.24
C ILE A 101 -9.14 4.69 -28.30
N ARG A 102 -10.03 4.00 -27.60
CA ARG A 102 -11.40 4.49 -27.33
C ARG A 102 -11.59 4.62 -25.83
N VAL A 103 -12.33 5.63 -25.43
CA VAL A 103 -12.58 5.94 -24.02
C VAL A 103 -14.07 5.98 -23.74
N LEU A 104 -14.43 5.83 -22.47
CA LEU A 104 -15.79 6.07 -21.99
C LEU A 104 -16.21 7.52 -22.34
N ALA A 105 -17.37 7.68 -22.97
CA ALA A 105 -17.88 8.98 -23.39
C ALA A 105 -18.14 9.91 -22.19
N GLU A 106 -18.75 9.35 -21.14
CA GLU A 106 -19.01 10.01 -19.87
C GLU A 106 -19.16 8.95 -18.76
N PRO A 107 -18.75 9.23 -17.51
CA PRO A 107 -19.01 8.35 -16.38
C PRO A 107 -20.50 8.07 -16.21
N VAL A 108 -20.85 6.82 -15.93
CA VAL A 108 -22.25 6.40 -15.74
C VAL A 108 -22.44 5.87 -14.33
N SER A 109 -23.53 6.24 -13.67
CA SER A 109 -23.86 5.73 -12.34
C SER A 109 -25.35 5.47 -12.16
N LEU A 110 -25.66 4.54 -11.27
CA LEU A 110 -27.02 4.17 -10.89
C LEU A 110 -27.10 4.01 -9.37
N THR A 111 -28.12 4.61 -8.76
CA THR A 111 -28.40 4.47 -7.32
C THR A 111 -29.71 3.72 -7.12
N ARG A 112 -29.69 2.66 -6.31
CA ARG A 112 -30.85 1.87 -5.89
C ARG A 112 -30.74 1.56 -4.40
N ASP A 113 -31.81 1.82 -3.65
CA ASP A 113 -31.89 1.58 -2.20
C ASP A 113 -30.68 2.12 -1.41
N GLY A 114 -30.21 3.33 -1.75
CA GLY A 114 -29.08 3.98 -1.08
C GLY A 114 -27.68 3.49 -1.49
N VAL A 115 -27.61 2.40 -2.27
CA VAL A 115 -26.38 1.86 -2.87
C VAL A 115 -26.18 2.49 -4.24
N LYS A 116 -24.96 2.95 -4.52
CA LYS A 116 -24.58 3.52 -5.82
C LYS A 116 -23.52 2.64 -6.48
N VAL A 117 -23.72 2.31 -7.75
CA VAL A 117 -22.73 1.65 -8.61
C VAL A 117 -22.37 2.63 -9.72
N SER A 118 -21.09 2.81 -10.00
CA SER A 118 -20.61 3.67 -11.09
C SER A 118 -19.52 3.00 -11.91
N VAL A 119 -19.54 3.26 -13.22
CA VAL A 119 -18.42 3.02 -14.14
C VAL A 119 -17.79 4.39 -14.37
N ASN A 120 -16.59 4.58 -13.83
CA ASN A 120 -15.97 5.90 -13.76
C ASN A 120 -15.08 6.16 -14.98
N GLN A 121 -14.37 5.12 -15.43
CA GLN A 121 -13.47 5.22 -16.57
C GLN A 121 -13.42 3.89 -17.32
N VAL A 122 -13.37 3.97 -18.64
CA VAL A 122 -13.06 2.82 -19.49
C VAL A 122 -12.08 3.27 -20.56
N VAL A 123 -11.01 2.50 -20.74
CA VAL A 123 -10.06 2.67 -21.84
C VAL A 123 -9.94 1.35 -22.59
N LEU A 124 -10.14 1.43 -23.89
CA LEU A 124 -10.11 0.29 -24.80
C LEU A 124 -8.90 0.40 -25.71
N THR A 125 -8.11 -0.66 -25.75
CA THR A 125 -7.11 -0.90 -26.79
C THR A 125 -7.55 -2.08 -27.66
N GLU A 126 -6.79 -2.43 -28.68
CA GLU A 126 -7.06 -3.67 -29.46
C GLU A 126 -6.83 -4.94 -28.64
N THR A 127 -5.99 -4.89 -27.61
CA THR A 127 -5.50 -6.05 -26.86
C THR A 127 -6.20 -6.24 -25.53
N GLU A 128 -6.70 -5.17 -24.91
CA GLU A 128 -7.33 -5.24 -23.60
C GLU A 128 -8.34 -4.11 -23.36
N THR A 129 -9.20 -4.33 -22.35
CA THR A 129 -10.06 -3.29 -21.77
C THR A 129 -9.55 -2.98 -20.37
N ARG A 130 -9.46 -1.71 -20.03
CA ARG A 130 -9.24 -1.23 -18.66
C ARG A 130 -10.52 -0.54 -18.20
N LEU A 131 -11.19 -1.12 -17.22
CA LEU A 131 -12.46 -0.62 -16.70
C LEU A 131 -12.32 -0.35 -15.20
N ASP A 132 -12.56 0.90 -14.82
CA ASP A 132 -12.68 1.32 -13.42
C ASP A 132 -14.16 1.48 -13.07
N PHE A 133 -14.57 0.76 -12.03
CA PHE A 133 -15.91 0.86 -11.46
C PHE A 133 -15.81 0.88 -9.95
N GLY A 134 -16.83 1.44 -9.30
CA GLY A 134 -16.90 1.39 -7.85
C GLY A 134 -18.32 1.33 -7.33
N VAL A 135 -18.39 1.06 -6.03
CA VAL A 135 -19.62 0.82 -5.29
C VAL A 135 -19.56 1.58 -3.99
N SER A 136 -20.61 2.33 -3.64
CA SER A 136 -20.73 3.04 -2.37
C SER A 136 -22.09 2.82 -1.71
N GLY A 137 -22.16 3.04 -0.39
CA GLY A 137 -23.39 2.96 0.38
C GLY A 137 -23.88 1.53 0.70
N VAL A 138 -23.01 0.53 0.65
CA VAL A 138 -23.33 -0.87 1.00
C VAL A 138 -23.21 -1.07 2.51
N PRO A 139 -24.29 -1.37 3.25
CA PRO A 139 -24.19 -1.48 4.71
C PRO A 139 -23.37 -2.70 5.14
N LEU A 140 -22.62 -2.59 6.25
CA LEU A 140 -21.83 -3.70 6.82
C LEU A 140 -22.70 -4.91 7.16
N SER A 141 -23.97 -4.70 7.51
CA SER A 141 -24.95 -5.76 7.73
C SER A 141 -25.26 -6.60 6.48
N ALA A 142 -24.89 -6.12 5.29
CA ALA A 142 -25.04 -6.87 4.05
C ALA A 142 -23.99 -7.99 3.90
N TYR A 143 -22.93 -8.00 4.72
CA TYR A 143 -21.85 -8.97 4.63
C TYR A 143 -21.98 -10.10 5.68
N PRO A 144 -21.46 -11.31 5.39
CA PRO A 144 -21.43 -12.40 6.36
C PRO A 144 -20.65 -12.03 7.61
N GLN A 145 -21.25 -12.27 8.78
CA GLN A 145 -20.55 -12.27 10.05
C GLN A 145 -19.67 -13.53 10.16
N VAL A 146 -18.60 -13.47 10.96
CA VAL A 146 -17.61 -14.56 11.10
C VAL A 146 -18.31 -15.91 11.38
N GLY A 147 -18.22 -16.84 10.41
CA GLY A 147 -18.81 -18.18 10.53
C GLY A 147 -19.86 -18.54 9.47
N ALA A 148 -19.37 -19.10 8.35
CA ALA A 148 -20.06 -20.08 7.49
C ALA A 148 -21.25 -19.68 6.60
N THR A 149 -21.31 -18.44 6.08
CA THR A 149 -22.03 -18.18 4.81
C THR A 149 -21.14 -17.41 3.84
N SER A 150 -20.97 -17.93 2.63
CA SER A 150 -20.32 -17.19 1.54
C SER A 150 -21.36 -16.26 0.93
N GLY A 151 -21.02 -14.98 0.78
CA GLY A 151 -21.84 -14.05 0.02
C GLY A 151 -21.73 -14.29 -1.50
N CYS A 152 -22.21 -13.32 -2.28
CA CYS A 152 -22.08 -13.29 -3.72
C CYS A 152 -20.61 -13.42 -4.18
N ILE A 153 -20.32 -14.38 -5.06
CA ILE A 153 -19.01 -14.54 -5.70
C ILE A 153 -19.07 -14.41 -7.23
N GLU A 154 -20.24 -14.02 -7.75
CA GLU A 154 -20.39 -13.76 -9.17
C GLU A 154 -19.62 -12.52 -9.56
N ARG A 155 -18.87 -12.62 -10.67
CA ARG A 155 -18.07 -11.52 -11.21
C ARG A 155 -18.88 -10.69 -12.20
N GLU A 156 -18.56 -9.41 -12.21
CA GLU A 156 -18.92 -8.44 -13.22
C GLU A 156 -18.49 -8.87 -14.63
N TYR A 157 -19.21 -8.39 -15.64
CA TYR A 157 -18.91 -8.65 -17.04
C TYR A 157 -19.46 -7.54 -17.94
N LEU A 158 -18.98 -7.49 -19.17
CA LEU A 158 -19.57 -6.65 -20.21
C LEU A 158 -20.47 -7.48 -21.11
N ARG A 159 -21.64 -6.94 -21.43
CA ARG A 159 -22.57 -7.49 -22.41
C ARG A 159 -22.58 -6.60 -23.66
N LEU A 160 -22.18 -7.16 -24.79
CA LEU A 160 -22.17 -6.46 -26.08
C LEU A 160 -23.59 -6.38 -26.68
N PRO A 161 -23.83 -5.53 -27.70
CA PRO A 161 -25.15 -5.34 -28.31
C PRO A 161 -25.73 -6.60 -28.96
N ASP A 162 -24.87 -7.54 -29.38
CA ASP A 162 -25.26 -8.84 -29.93
C ASP A 162 -25.64 -9.86 -28.84
N GLY A 163 -25.56 -9.48 -27.57
CA GLY A 163 -25.81 -10.33 -26.40
C GLY A 163 -24.58 -11.11 -25.92
N THR A 164 -23.43 -10.99 -26.58
CA THR A 164 -22.19 -11.67 -26.18
C THR A 164 -21.72 -11.17 -24.81
N ARG A 165 -21.40 -12.11 -23.91
CA ARG A 165 -20.79 -11.83 -22.61
C ARG A 165 -19.28 -11.98 -22.71
N ILE A 166 -18.55 -10.95 -22.27
CA ILE A 166 -17.09 -10.93 -22.21
C ILE A 166 -16.62 -10.52 -20.80
N ASP A 167 -15.41 -10.92 -20.42
CA ASP A 167 -14.74 -10.44 -19.21
C ASP A 167 -14.54 -8.91 -19.29
N VAL A 168 -14.58 -8.22 -18.15
CA VAL A 168 -14.42 -6.75 -18.12
C VAL A 168 -13.05 -6.29 -18.63
N ASN A 169 -12.03 -7.14 -18.60
CA ASN A 169 -10.70 -6.82 -19.12
C ASN A 169 -10.45 -7.36 -20.54
N ALA A 170 -11.41 -8.09 -21.12
CA ALA A 170 -11.25 -8.64 -22.46
C ALA A 170 -11.30 -7.53 -23.53
N PRO A 171 -10.55 -7.66 -24.64
CA PRO A 171 -10.59 -6.69 -25.73
C PRO A 171 -11.99 -6.61 -26.35
N ILE A 172 -12.47 -5.37 -26.53
CA ILE A 172 -13.74 -5.10 -27.22
C ILE A 172 -13.45 -4.88 -28.71
N PRO A 173 -14.17 -5.56 -29.63
CA PRO A 173 -14.00 -5.35 -31.07
C PRO A 173 -14.06 -3.87 -31.48
N ALA A 174 -13.21 -3.46 -32.42
CA ALA A 174 -13.08 -2.06 -32.85
C ALA A 174 -14.37 -1.46 -33.44
N ASN A 175 -15.29 -2.31 -33.92
CA ASN A 175 -16.58 -1.91 -34.48
C ASN A 175 -17.71 -1.80 -33.43
N VAL A 176 -17.46 -2.12 -32.16
CA VAL A 176 -18.46 -2.09 -31.09
C VAL A 176 -18.23 -0.88 -30.18
N ASN A 177 -19.09 0.13 -30.28
CA ASN A 177 -18.94 1.41 -29.56
C ASN A 177 -19.88 1.55 -28.35
N GLU A 178 -20.57 0.49 -27.96
CA GLU A 178 -21.43 0.47 -26.80
C GLU A 178 -21.41 -0.92 -26.16
N ALA A 179 -21.59 -0.96 -24.85
CA ALA A 179 -21.74 -2.18 -24.08
C ALA A 179 -22.63 -1.91 -22.88
N THR A 180 -23.06 -2.95 -22.19
CA THR A 180 -23.68 -2.83 -20.86
C THR A 180 -22.73 -3.43 -19.85
N PHE A 181 -22.31 -2.65 -18.86
CA PHE A 181 -21.66 -3.17 -17.67
C PHE A 181 -22.71 -3.84 -16.79
N VAL A 182 -22.49 -5.12 -16.49
CA VAL A 182 -23.39 -5.92 -15.67
C VAL A 182 -22.67 -6.36 -14.42
N LEU A 183 -23.20 -5.94 -13.27
CA LEU A 183 -22.78 -6.42 -11.96
C LEU A 183 -23.94 -7.27 -11.38
N PRO A 184 -23.84 -8.62 -11.45
CA PRO A 184 -24.92 -9.51 -11.00
C PRO A 184 -25.29 -9.28 -9.54
N CYS A 185 -24.27 -9.17 -8.68
CA CYS A 185 -24.41 -8.82 -7.28
C CYS A 185 -23.09 -8.22 -6.77
N ILE A 186 -23.16 -7.46 -5.67
CA ILE A 186 -21.98 -6.85 -5.07
C ILE A 186 -21.20 -7.93 -4.34
N PHE A 187 -19.89 -7.97 -4.57
CA PHE A 187 -19.01 -9.02 -4.06
C PHE A 187 -19.18 -9.23 -2.55
N ASN A 188 -19.30 -10.48 -2.16
CA ASN A 188 -19.48 -11.00 -0.80
C ASN A 188 -20.73 -10.50 -0.04
N THR A 189 -21.70 -9.86 -0.71
CA THR A 189 -22.97 -9.50 -0.06
C THR A 189 -23.94 -10.69 0.03
N LEU A 190 -24.73 -10.72 1.10
CA LEU A 190 -25.75 -11.74 1.36
C LEU A 190 -26.97 -11.54 0.46
N PRO A 191 -27.64 -12.62 0.01
CA PRO A 191 -28.85 -12.50 -0.80
C PRO A 191 -29.96 -11.68 -0.11
N GLY A 192 -30.53 -10.71 -0.82
CA GLY A 192 -31.67 -9.91 -0.35
C GLY A 192 -31.31 -8.75 0.58
N THR A 193 -30.04 -8.51 0.90
CA THR A 193 -29.61 -7.38 1.74
C THR A 193 -29.32 -6.11 0.95
N VAL A 194 -28.99 -6.24 -0.34
CA VAL A 194 -28.76 -5.13 -1.27
C VAL A 194 -29.34 -5.43 -2.65
N PRO A 195 -29.58 -4.42 -3.50
CA PRO A 195 -30.05 -4.64 -4.86
C PRO A 195 -29.07 -5.49 -5.68
N VAL A 196 -29.64 -6.32 -6.55
CA VAL A 196 -28.92 -7.19 -7.50
C VAL A 196 -29.29 -6.82 -8.93
N ALA A 197 -28.59 -7.44 -9.90
CA ALA A 197 -28.76 -7.24 -11.33
C ALA A 197 -28.63 -5.77 -11.72
N TRP A 198 -27.43 -5.22 -11.50
CA TRP A 198 -27.08 -3.88 -11.93
C TRP A 198 -26.72 -3.90 -13.41
N GLU A 199 -27.31 -2.99 -14.18
CA GLU A 199 -27.01 -2.83 -15.60
C GLU A 199 -26.77 -1.35 -15.89
N LEU A 200 -25.57 -1.03 -16.35
CA LEU A 200 -25.15 0.33 -16.68
C LEU A 200 -24.77 0.37 -18.17
N PRO A 201 -25.60 0.97 -19.04
CA PRO A 201 -25.23 1.21 -20.44
C PRO A 201 -24.03 2.15 -20.51
N ILE A 202 -23.01 1.77 -21.27
CA ILE A 202 -21.79 2.55 -21.47
C ILE A 202 -21.52 2.74 -22.96
N HIS A 203 -21.05 3.94 -23.32
CA HIS A 203 -20.76 4.32 -24.70
C HIS A 203 -19.30 4.70 -24.84
N PHE A 204 -18.69 4.29 -25.95
CA PHE A 204 -17.29 4.52 -26.25
C PHE A 204 -17.14 5.50 -27.40
N VAL A 205 -16.22 6.46 -27.22
CA VAL A 205 -15.84 7.43 -28.24
C VAL A 205 -14.35 7.30 -28.54
N PRO A 206 -13.88 7.70 -29.73
CA PRO A 206 -12.44 7.84 -29.98
C PRO A 206 -11.82 8.71 -28.88
N ALA A 207 -10.61 8.36 -28.45
CA ALA A 207 -9.84 9.18 -27.52
C ALA A 207 -9.82 10.64 -28.02
N PRO A 208 -10.26 11.60 -27.20
CA PRO A 208 -10.32 12.99 -27.62
C PRO A 208 -8.89 13.53 -27.81
N SER A 209 -8.72 14.53 -28.67
CA SER A 209 -7.38 15.03 -29.05
C SER A 209 -6.62 15.68 -27.89
N ASP A 210 -7.31 16.03 -26.81
CA ASP A 210 -6.80 16.60 -25.57
C ASP A 210 -6.58 15.53 -24.48
N LEU A 211 -6.79 14.24 -24.76
CA LEU A 211 -6.45 13.17 -23.83
C LEU A 211 -4.94 13.20 -23.53
N VAL A 212 -4.60 13.39 -22.26
CA VAL A 212 -3.21 13.40 -21.80
C VAL A 212 -2.67 11.97 -21.82
N ILE A 213 -1.77 11.71 -22.76
CA ILE A 213 -1.02 10.46 -22.85
C ILE A 213 0.45 10.80 -22.63
N LEU A 214 0.98 10.39 -21.48
CA LEU A 214 2.37 10.64 -21.09
C LEU A 214 3.27 9.51 -21.62
N PRO A 215 4.46 9.81 -22.14
CA PRO A 215 5.35 8.77 -22.65
C PRO A 215 5.96 7.93 -21.51
N VAL A 216 6.01 6.61 -21.69
CA VAL A 216 6.79 5.72 -20.82
C VAL A 216 8.19 5.58 -21.41
N LEU A 217 9.18 6.19 -20.77
CA LEU A 217 10.55 6.25 -21.27
C LEU A 217 11.40 5.17 -20.59
N ASP A 218 12.14 4.39 -21.37
CA ASP A 218 13.13 3.46 -20.80
C ASP A 218 14.38 4.21 -20.34
N VAL A 219 14.93 3.81 -19.19
CA VAL A 219 16.15 4.38 -18.63
C VAL A 219 17.31 3.43 -18.92
N THR A 220 18.38 3.93 -19.55
CA THR A 220 19.64 3.19 -19.58
C THR A 220 20.27 3.18 -18.19
N PRO A 221 20.51 2.01 -17.56
CA PRO A 221 21.01 1.96 -16.20
C PRO A 221 22.41 2.57 -16.11
N SER A 222 22.56 3.60 -15.27
CA SER A 222 23.86 4.17 -14.92
C SER A 222 24.46 3.35 -13.79
N TYR A 223 25.26 2.33 -14.13
CA TYR A 223 25.94 1.50 -13.14
C TYR A 223 27.01 2.33 -12.42
N VAL A 224 26.81 2.61 -11.13
CA VAL A 224 27.87 3.09 -10.25
C VAL A 224 28.13 1.99 -9.21
N PRO A 225 29.24 1.23 -9.33
CA PRO A 225 29.58 0.25 -8.31
C PRO A 225 29.86 0.97 -6.99
N THR A 226 29.04 0.73 -5.98
CA THR A 226 29.26 1.18 -4.61
C THR A 226 30.50 0.51 -4.04
N GLY A 227 31.61 1.26 -3.98
CA GLY A 227 32.83 0.74 -3.37
C GLY A 227 34.08 1.60 -3.55
N GLN A 228 34.04 2.92 -3.41
CA GLN A 228 35.27 3.72 -3.25
C GLN A 228 35.01 4.98 -2.42
N LYS A 229 35.57 5.01 -1.20
CA LYS A 229 35.77 6.27 -0.46
C LYS A 229 36.88 7.08 -1.14
N PRO A 230 36.80 8.42 -1.24
CA PRO A 230 37.90 9.22 -1.75
C PRO A 230 38.99 9.40 -0.67
N GLY A 231 40.18 8.87 -0.97
CA GLY A 231 41.49 9.35 -0.51
C GLY A 231 41.93 9.09 0.94
N LEU A 232 42.95 8.24 1.13
CA LEU A 232 44.26 8.60 1.72
C LEU A 232 45.19 7.38 1.86
N ASP A 233 46.39 7.56 1.31
CA ASP A 233 47.68 6.91 1.53
C ASP A 233 47.89 5.39 1.35
N ILE A 234 48.91 5.11 0.55
CA ILE A 234 49.53 3.83 0.25
C ILE A 234 50.32 3.39 1.49
N ASP A 235 49.95 2.28 2.10
CA ASP A 235 50.95 1.31 2.54
C ASP A 235 50.41 -0.13 2.63
N THR A 236 51.24 -1.04 2.16
CA THR A 236 51.04 -2.48 1.98
C THR A 236 50.79 -3.25 3.28
N THR A 237 49.72 -4.05 3.35
CA THR A 237 49.77 -5.46 3.84
C THR A 237 48.48 -6.22 3.54
N SER A 238 48.65 -7.52 3.31
CA SER A 238 47.74 -8.46 2.67
C SER A 238 46.52 -8.89 3.50
N THR A 239 45.62 -9.58 2.79
CA THR A 239 44.61 -10.55 3.24
C THR A 239 43.31 -10.00 3.85
N THR A 240 42.33 -9.75 2.99
CA THR A 240 41.02 -10.40 3.12
C THR A 240 40.36 -10.48 1.74
N THR A 241 40.19 -11.69 1.24
CA THR A 241 39.33 -12.00 0.09
C THR A 241 37.89 -11.63 0.44
N LEU A 242 37.41 -10.48 -0.05
CA LEU A 242 35.98 -10.22 -0.16
C LEU A 242 35.42 -11.20 -1.20
N ASN A 243 34.51 -12.08 -0.78
CA ASN A 243 33.76 -12.93 -1.70
C ASN A 243 32.90 -12.04 -2.62
N GLU A 244 33.23 -12.03 -3.91
CA GLU A 244 32.59 -11.25 -4.98
C GLU A 244 31.23 -11.82 -5.44
N SER A 245 30.37 -12.38 -4.59
CA SER A 245 29.13 -13.06 -5.08
C SER A 245 27.85 -12.82 -4.27
N THR A 246 27.72 -11.68 -3.60
CA THR A 246 26.42 -11.25 -3.01
C THR A 246 26.18 -9.79 -3.38
N GLN A 247 25.37 -9.54 -4.41
CA GLN A 247 24.99 -8.19 -4.82
C GLN A 247 23.48 -8.10 -4.94
N VAL A 248 22.87 -7.17 -4.21
CA VAL A 248 21.49 -6.74 -4.49
C VAL A 248 21.61 -5.50 -5.36
N ASN A 249 21.07 -5.60 -6.57
CA ASN A 249 21.08 -4.52 -7.53
C ASN A 249 19.72 -3.81 -7.52
N ILE A 250 19.72 -2.49 -7.36
CA ILE A 250 18.53 -1.66 -7.52
C ILE A 250 18.68 -0.91 -8.82
N SER A 251 17.65 -0.93 -9.63
CA SER A 251 17.64 -0.20 -10.90
C SER A 251 16.35 0.58 -11.07
N ILE A 252 16.45 1.67 -11.81
CA ILE A 252 15.31 2.38 -12.38
C ILE A 252 15.33 2.03 -13.85
N ASP A 253 14.27 1.39 -14.32
CA ASP A 253 14.21 0.82 -15.66
C ASP A 253 13.30 1.64 -16.57
N LYS A 254 12.24 2.24 -16.01
CA LYS A 254 11.31 3.10 -16.74
C LYS A 254 10.95 4.33 -15.93
N ILE A 255 10.66 5.42 -16.63
CA ILE A 255 10.15 6.66 -16.04
C ILE A 255 9.00 7.22 -16.87
N ILE A 256 8.08 7.89 -16.19
CA ILE A 256 6.99 8.64 -16.80
C ILE A 256 7.12 10.06 -16.29
N GLU A 257 7.25 11.02 -17.20
CA GLU A 257 7.25 12.44 -16.86
C GLU A 257 5.79 12.91 -16.76
N THR A 258 5.40 13.43 -15.60
CA THR A 258 4.05 13.97 -15.35
C THR A 258 4.09 15.49 -15.31
N GLU A 259 2.93 16.14 -15.23
CA GLU A 259 2.88 17.62 -15.10
C GLU A 259 3.51 18.10 -13.79
N GLU A 260 3.42 17.28 -12.73
CA GLU A 260 3.87 17.63 -11.37
C GLU A 260 5.25 17.04 -11.05
N GLY A 261 5.73 16.02 -11.77
CA GLY A 261 6.99 15.36 -11.45
C GLY A 261 7.26 14.11 -12.26
N TYR A 262 7.54 13.00 -11.56
CA TYR A 262 7.95 11.74 -12.20
C TYR A 262 7.34 10.52 -11.53
N ILE A 263 6.92 9.53 -12.31
CA ILE A 263 6.68 8.16 -11.84
C ILE A 263 7.89 7.31 -12.22
N LEU A 264 8.53 6.70 -11.22
CA LEU A 264 9.73 5.89 -11.35
C LEU A 264 9.35 4.42 -11.19
N LEU A 265 9.74 3.58 -12.16
CA LEU A 265 9.54 2.15 -12.12
C LEU A 265 10.88 1.44 -12.14
N GLY A 266 11.04 0.45 -11.29
CA GLY A 266 12.30 -0.24 -11.13
C GLY A 266 12.19 -1.59 -10.46
N TYR A 267 13.35 -2.18 -10.20
CA TYR A 267 13.46 -3.51 -9.62
C TYR A 267 14.49 -3.54 -8.50
N VAL A 268 14.23 -4.39 -7.52
CA VAL A 268 15.24 -4.91 -6.61
C VAL A 268 15.58 -6.32 -7.05
N ARG A 269 16.79 -6.52 -7.57
CA ARG A 269 17.28 -7.79 -8.11
C ARG A 269 18.33 -8.38 -7.18
N PRO A 270 17.99 -9.39 -6.38
CA PRO A 270 18.96 -10.09 -5.57
C PRO A 270 19.77 -11.05 -6.44
N ASP A 271 21.09 -10.98 -6.34
CA ASP A 271 22.02 -12.03 -6.80
C ASP A 271 22.67 -12.62 -5.54
N ILE A 272 21.99 -13.61 -4.95
CA ILE A 272 22.33 -14.20 -3.65
C ILE A 272 22.30 -15.74 -3.70
N PRO A 273 23.03 -16.43 -2.81
CA PRO A 273 23.13 -17.88 -2.83
C PRO A 273 21.79 -18.60 -2.73
N GLU A 274 21.69 -19.79 -3.33
CA GLU A 274 20.52 -20.66 -3.22
C GLU A 274 20.18 -20.96 -1.74
N GLY A 275 18.89 -21.00 -1.41
CA GLY A 275 18.42 -21.11 -0.02
C GLY A 275 18.51 -19.81 0.79
N SER A 276 18.95 -18.70 0.19
CA SER A 276 18.86 -17.36 0.76
C SER A 276 17.78 -16.51 0.08
N TRP A 277 17.24 -15.55 0.82
CA TRP A 277 16.34 -14.54 0.28
C TRP A 277 16.63 -13.16 0.87
N LEU A 278 16.29 -12.13 0.11
CA LEU A 278 16.34 -10.75 0.51
C LEU A 278 15.08 -10.37 1.29
N GLN A 279 15.26 -9.68 2.41
CA GLN A 279 14.16 -9.09 3.17
C GLN A 279 14.41 -7.60 3.41
N ILE A 280 13.53 -6.77 2.87
CA ILE A 280 13.56 -5.32 3.10
C ILE A 280 13.01 -5.00 4.48
N THR A 281 13.71 -4.14 5.22
CA THR A 281 13.45 -3.86 6.64
C THR A 281 12.80 -2.50 6.90
N GLY A 282 12.55 -1.71 5.85
CA GLY A 282 11.91 -0.41 5.95
C GLY A 282 11.52 0.18 4.59
N PRO A 283 10.82 1.32 4.59
CA PRO A 283 10.46 2.02 3.36
C PRO A 283 11.69 2.48 2.59
N ALA A 284 11.54 2.69 1.28
CA ALA A 284 12.57 3.34 0.49
C ALA A 284 12.79 4.78 0.97
N ILE A 285 14.02 5.29 0.90
CA ILE A 285 14.36 6.67 1.19
C ILE A 285 14.89 7.30 -0.09
N ILE A 286 14.27 8.38 -0.56
CA ILE A 286 14.72 9.17 -1.71
C ILE A 286 15.36 10.45 -1.20
N LYS A 287 16.59 10.75 -1.63
CA LYS A 287 17.27 12.00 -1.34
C LYS A 287 17.66 12.72 -2.62
N ASP A 288 17.55 14.04 -2.61
CA ASP A 288 18.03 14.91 -3.67
C ASP A 288 19.56 15.11 -3.60
N ALA A 289 20.13 15.84 -4.56
CA ALA A 289 21.56 16.13 -4.66
C ALA A 289 22.12 16.94 -3.48
N ASN A 290 21.26 17.66 -2.74
CA ASN A 290 21.64 18.38 -1.52
C ASN A 290 21.47 17.52 -0.26
N GLY A 291 21.01 16.27 -0.40
CA GLY A 291 20.72 15.37 0.69
C GLY A 291 19.36 15.61 1.37
N LYS A 292 18.50 16.47 0.80
CA LYS A 292 17.12 16.70 1.27
C LYS A 292 16.27 15.48 0.92
N ASN A 293 15.39 15.06 1.83
CA ASN A 293 14.44 13.98 1.54
C ASN A 293 13.42 14.44 0.48
N VAL A 294 13.14 13.56 -0.48
CA VAL A 294 12.09 13.73 -1.49
C VAL A 294 10.95 12.79 -1.10
N ASN A 295 9.77 13.35 -0.89
CA ASN A 295 8.58 12.57 -0.58
C ASN A 295 8.11 11.82 -1.84
N TYR A 296 7.50 10.66 -1.64
CA TYR A 296 6.93 9.86 -2.73
C TYR A 296 5.62 9.20 -2.32
N THR A 297 4.82 8.86 -3.33
CA THR A 297 3.57 8.12 -3.21
C THR A 297 3.57 6.89 -4.12
N PHE A 298 2.57 6.03 -3.96
CA PHE A 298 2.38 4.85 -4.82
C PHE A 298 1.19 5.11 -5.74
N PRO A 299 1.39 5.22 -7.07
CA PRO A 299 0.28 5.36 -8.00
C PRO A 299 -0.57 4.07 -8.01
N ASN A 300 -1.90 4.20 -7.95
CA ASN A 300 -2.81 3.05 -7.88
C ASN A 300 -3.10 2.42 -9.26
N ASP A 301 -2.88 3.21 -10.30
CA ASP A 301 -3.16 2.90 -11.70
C ASP A 301 -1.95 2.29 -12.43
N VAL A 302 -0.76 2.32 -11.81
CA VAL A 302 0.44 1.67 -12.35
C VAL A 302 0.73 0.42 -11.52
N GLN A 303 0.43 -0.75 -12.11
CA GLN A 303 0.83 -2.01 -11.51
C GLN A 303 2.35 -2.17 -11.61
N PRO A 304 3.01 -2.73 -10.57
CA PRO A 304 4.40 -3.12 -10.66
C PRO A 304 4.61 -4.04 -11.86
N LEU A 305 5.75 -3.89 -12.52
CA LEU A 305 6.13 -4.78 -13.61
C LEU A 305 6.20 -6.24 -13.11
N ASP A 306 5.93 -7.21 -13.98
CA ASP A 306 5.97 -8.64 -13.64
C ASP A 306 7.28 -9.00 -12.91
N ASP A 307 7.14 -9.53 -11.68
CA ASP A 307 8.23 -9.88 -10.76
C ASP A 307 8.39 -11.39 -10.58
N THR A 308 7.60 -12.21 -11.29
CA THR A 308 7.59 -13.67 -11.15
C THR A 308 8.96 -14.30 -11.43
N SER A 309 9.81 -13.63 -12.20
CA SER A 309 11.16 -14.08 -12.55
C SER A 309 12.26 -13.62 -11.58
N LEU A 310 11.97 -12.76 -10.59
CA LEU A 310 13.01 -12.16 -9.75
C LEU A 310 13.51 -13.10 -8.65
N GLY A 311 12.62 -13.93 -8.08
CA GLY A 311 12.96 -14.94 -7.07
C GLY A 311 13.64 -14.36 -5.81
N GLN A 312 13.88 -15.21 -4.81
CA GLN A 312 14.73 -14.90 -3.65
C GLN A 312 14.44 -13.56 -2.93
N GLY A 313 13.19 -13.10 -2.90
CA GLY A 313 12.81 -11.83 -2.26
C GLY A 313 13.07 -10.57 -3.11
N GLY A 314 13.40 -10.72 -4.39
CA GLY A 314 13.37 -9.64 -5.37
C GLY A 314 11.95 -9.26 -5.74
N TYR A 315 11.74 -7.98 -6.06
CA TYR A 315 10.42 -7.43 -6.36
C TYR A 315 10.54 -6.21 -7.28
N ALA A 316 9.47 -5.93 -8.02
CA ALA A 316 9.30 -4.68 -8.77
C ALA A 316 8.72 -3.58 -7.87
N TRP A 317 9.09 -2.33 -8.13
CA TRP A 317 8.59 -1.19 -7.38
C TRP A 317 8.21 -0.03 -8.30
N VAL A 318 7.25 0.77 -7.83
CA VAL A 318 6.77 1.99 -8.49
C VAL A 318 6.67 3.09 -7.44
N MET A 319 7.23 4.26 -7.71
CA MET A 319 7.18 5.41 -6.81
C MET A 319 6.95 6.69 -7.62
N GLN A 320 5.98 7.50 -7.21
CA GLN A 320 5.72 8.81 -7.79
C GLN A 320 6.34 9.90 -6.91
N ILE A 321 7.10 10.81 -7.51
CA ILE A 321 7.73 11.97 -6.85
C ILE A 321 7.22 13.27 -7.46
N ASP A 322 7.09 14.30 -6.63
CA ASP A 322 6.95 15.69 -7.07
C ASP A 322 8.31 16.19 -7.58
N GLY A 323 8.34 16.81 -8.76
CA GLY A 323 9.54 17.37 -9.37
C GLY A 323 9.86 18.79 -8.89
N ALA A 324 8.89 19.49 -8.29
CA ALA A 324 9.03 20.85 -7.82
C ALA A 324 10.08 20.96 -6.70
N GLY A 325 11.07 21.84 -6.91
CA GLY A 325 12.12 22.10 -5.93
C GLY A 325 13.14 20.97 -5.73
N VAL A 326 12.97 19.81 -6.35
CA VAL A 326 13.93 18.69 -6.27
C VAL A 326 15.22 19.02 -7.02
N LYS A 327 16.36 18.73 -6.40
CA LYS A 327 17.67 18.85 -7.04
C LYS A 327 18.19 17.49 -7.48
N PHE A 328 18.38 17.30 -8.77
CA PHE A 328 18.94 16.06 -9.34
C PHE A 328 20.47 16.06 -9.31
N PRO A 329 21.12 14.88 -9.25
CA PRO A 329 20.54 13.54 -9.22
C PRO A 329 19.89 13.19 -7.88
N ILE A 330 18.86 12.34 -7.93
CA ILE A 330 18.27 11.72 -6.75
C ILE A 330 18.94 10.38 -6.45
N THR A 331 18.97 10.00 -5.18
CA THR A 331 19.44 8.71 -4.69
C THR A 331 18.30 7.98 -3.98
N ILE A 332 17.90 6.82 -4.49
CA ILE A 332 16.90 5.95 -3.88
C ILE A 332 17.63 4.86 -3.10
N SER A 333 17.29 4.70 -1.83
CA SER A 333 17.94 3.76 -0.92
C SER A 333 16.94 2.76 -0.35
N PHE A 334 17.27 1.48 -0.42
CA PHE A 334 16.52 0.41 0.25
C PHE A 334 17.40 -0.24 1.32
N SER A 335 16.83 -0.42 2.51
CA SER A 335 17.52 -1.09 3.63
C SER A 335 16.94 -2.49 3.82
N GLY A 336 17.81 -3.47 4.04
CA GLY A 336 17.36 -4.84 4.26
C GLY A 336 18.45 -5.76 4.78
N VAL A 337 18.08 -7.02 4.94
CA VAL A 337 18.94 -8.11 5.37
C VAL A 337 18.82 -9.28 4.40
N ILE A 338 19.88 -10.06 4.25
CA ILE A 338 19.83 -11.34 3.56
C ILE A 338 19.62 -12.41 4.62
N ILE A 339 18.55 -13.19 4.46
CA ILE A 339 18.28 -14.35 5.32
C ILE A 339 18.78 -15.59 4.59
N SER A 340 19.64 -16.36 5.25
CA SER A 340 20.22 -17.59 4.71
C SER A 340 19.88 -18.77 5.59
N GLN A 341 19.51 -19.89 4.96
CA GLN A 341 19.35 -21.17 5.64
C GLN A 341 20.73 -21.70 6.08
N VAL A 342 20.85 -22.11 7.34
CA VAL A 342 22.13 -22.61 7.91
C VAL A 342 22.32 -24.09 7.60
N ASP A 343 21.29 -24.90 7.85
CA ASP A 343 21.24 -26.33 7.57
C ASP A 343 19.77 -26.73 7.38
N SER A 344 19.41 -27.20 6.17
CA SER A 344 18.03 -27.53 5.84
C SER A 344 17.51 -28.79 6.52
N GLU A 345 18.41 -29.70 6.92
CA GLU A 345 18.07 -30.98 7.54
C GLU A 345 18.15 -30.94 9.07
N ALA A 346 18.65 -29.85 9.64
CA ALA A 346 18.77 -29.68 11.08
C ALA A 346 17.39 -29.54 11.73
N PHE A 347 17.14 -30.38 12.73
CA PHE A 347 16.01 -30.26 13.64
C PHE A 347 16.41 -30.51 15.09
N ALA A 348 15.63 -29.97 16.01
CA ALA A 348 15.78 -30.21 17.44
C ALA A 348 14.41 -30.33 18.11
N ARG A 349 14.34 -31.05 19.22
CA ARG A 349 13.09 -31.30 19.93
C ARG A 349 13.20 -30.86 21.39
N THR A 350 12.10 -30.37 21.92
CA THR A 350 11.89 -30.27 23.36
C THR A 350 10.47 -30.63 23.73
N THR A 351 10.20 -30.89 25.00
CA THR A 351 8.89 -31.30 25.49
C THR A 351 8.39 -30.33 26.55
N VAL A 352 7.15 -29.89 26.41
CA VAL A 352 6.47 -28.98 27.35
C VAL A 352 5.13 -29.60 27.74
N ASN A 353 4.89 -29.76 29.05
CA ASN A 353 3.59 -30.21 29.56
C ASN A 353 2.66 -29.01 29.72
N VAL A 354 1.60 -28.96 28.90
CA VAL A 354 0.57 -27.90 28.95
C VAL A 354 -0.70 -28.33 29.70
N GLY A 355 -0.71 -29.55 30.25
CA GLY A 355 -1.86 -30.14 30.91
C GLY A 355 -3.02 -30.49 29.97
N LEU A 356 -4.09 -31.06 30.52
CA LEU A 356 -5.25 -31.51 29.76
C LEU A 356 -6.28 -30.39 29.50
N ASN A 357 -6.11 -29.22 30.11
CA ASN A 357 -7.06 -28.11 30.03
C ASN A 357 -6.37 -26.74 29.98
N PRO A 358 -5.52 -26.46 28.97
CA PRO A 358 -4.92 -25.15 28.77
C PRO A 358 -6.00 -24.07 28.62
N GLN A 359 -5.87 -22.97 29.35
CA GLN A 359 -6.79 -21.82 29.26
C GLN A 359 -6.22 -20.74 28.31
N PRO A 360 -7.06 -19.97 27.59
CA PRO A 360 -6.58 -18.80 26.84
C PRO A 360 -5.80 -17.83 27.73
N GLU A 361 -4.76 -17.22 27.18
CA GLU A 361 -3.80 -16.32 27.85
C GLU A 361 -2.97 -16.99 28.95
N GLN A 362 -3.09 -18.30 29.16
CA GLN A 362 -2.22 -19.02 30.09
C GLN A 362 -0.79 -19.06 29.55
N ILE A 363 0.17 -18.73 30.41
CA ILE A 363 1.60 -18.69 30.07
C ILE A 363 2.34 -19.81 30.82
N TRP A 364 3.18 -20.55 30.10
CA TRP A 364 4.18 -21.46 30.66
C TRP A 364 5.57 -20.85 30.44
N GLU A 365 6.23 -20.48 31.54
CA GLU A 365 7.64 -20.09 31.54
C GLU A 365 8.51 -21.35 31.43
N VAL A 366 9.04 -21.61 30.23
CA VAL A 366 9.75 -22.84 29.89
C VAL A 366 11.24 -22.70 30.17
N ASN A 367 11.87 -21.63 29.67
CA ASN A 367 13.29 -21.32 29.80
C ASN A 367 14.22 -22.53 29.53
N GLN A 368 13.98 -23.24 28.42
CA GLN A 368 14.76 -24.42 28.04
C GLN A 368 15.69 -24.13 26.86
N ASP A 369 16.95 -24.49 27.02
CA ASP A 369 17.96 -24.42 25.97
C ASP A 369 17.87 -25.65 25.05
N VAL A 370 17.91 -25.40 23.74
CA VAL A 370 17.79 -26.42 22.69
C VAL A 370 18.94 -26.24 21.69
N GLN A 371 19.62 -27.34 21.37
CA GLN A 371 20.75 -27.35 20.43
C GLN A 371 20.26 -27.66 19.01
N ILE A 372 20.53 -26.79 18.05
CA ILE A 372 20.20 -26.98 16.63
C ILE A 372 21.32 -26.44 15.73
N ALA A 373 21.79 -27.25 14.78
CA ALA A 373 22.89 -26.90 13.86
C ALA A 373 24.14 -26.31 14.56
N GLY A 374 24.51 -26.83 15.73
CA GLY A 374 25.66 -26.35 16.52
C GLY A 374 25.43 -25.01 17.26
N ASN A 375 24.19 -24.51 17.29
CA ASN A 375 23.80 -23.28 18.00
C ASN A 375 22.81 -23.60 19.12
N THR A 376 22.88 -22.81 20.20
CA THR A 376 21.90 -22.85 21.30
C THR A 376 20.82 -21.82 21.03
N ILE A 377 19.57 -22.27 20.95
CA ILE A 377 18.37 -21.42 21.07
C ILE A 377 17.73 -21.65 22.44
N GLN A 378 16.90 -20.73 22.91
CA GLN A 378 16.14 -20.90 24.14
C GLN A 378 14.64 -20.71 23.88
N LEU A 379 13.84 -21.72 24.22
CA LEU A 379 12.40 -21.58 24.33
C LEU A 379 12.08 -20.92 25.67
N ILE A 380 11.76 -19.62 25.65
CA ILE A 380 11.52 -18.82 26.86
C ILE A 380 10.15 -19.17 27.43
N SER A 381 9.10 -19.05 26.62
CA SER A 381 7.73 -19.31 27.08
C SER A 381 6.79 -19.78 25.97
N LEU A 382 5.73 -20.46 26.39
CA LEU A 382 4.55 -20.74 25.58
C LEU A 382 3.37 -19.95 26.15
N THR A 383 2.52 -19.40 25.29
CA THR A 383 1.24 -18.75 25.66
C THR A 383 0.12 -19.41 24.89
N ALA A 384 -0.92 -19.89 25.58
CA ALA A 384 -2.11 -20.45 24.93
C ALA A 384 -3.05 -19.33 24.47
N TRP A 385 -3.68 -19.54 23.32
CA TRP A 385 -4.79 -18.76 22.79
C TRP A 385 -6.00 -19.66 22.60
N ALA A 386 -7.13 -19.08 22.19
CA ALA A 386 -8.36 -19.84 21.97
C ALA A 386 -8.18 -20.97 20.94
N ASP A 387 -7.35 -20.75 19.93
CA ASP A 387 -7.15 -21.62 18.77
C ASP A 387 -5.69 -22.05 18.58
N GLY A 388 -4.77 -21.72 19.49
CA GLY A 388 -3.35 -21.97 19.23
C GLY A 388 -2.39 -21.71 20.38
N TYR A 389 -1.10 -21.71 20.05
CA TYR A 389 -0.01 -21.37 20.96
C TYR A 389 0.92 -20.33 20.33
N SER A 390 1.35 -19.35 21.12
CA SER A 390 2.51 -18.51 20.82
C SER A 390 3.74 -19.05 21.53
N PHE A 391 4.88 -19.01 20.84
CA PHE A 391 6.19 -19.44 21.28
C PHE A 391 7.12 -18.25 21.30
N ARG A 392 7.63 -17.89 22.48
CA ARG A 392 8.64 -16.85 22.64
C ARG A 392 10.01 -17.49 22.70
N ILE A 393 10.87 -17.17 21.74
CA ILE A 393 12.14 -17.88 21.50
C ILE A 393 13.28 -16.87 21.42
N ASP A 394 14.36 -17.13 22.16
CA ASP A 394 15.66 -16.51 21.92
C ASP A 394 16.43 -17.36 20.90
N PRO A 395 16.74 -16.86 19.69
CA PRO A 395 17.51 -17.59 18.71
C PRO A 395 19.02 -17.66 19.05
N GLY A 396 19.44 -17.02 20.14
CA GLY A 396 20.84 -16.90 20.52
C GLY A 396 21.60 -15.91 19.65
N LYS A 397 22.93 -15.93 19.74
CA LYS A 397 23.80 -14.92 19.10
C LYS A 397 23.99 -15.12 17.59
N ASN A 398 23.77 -16.34 17.12
CA ASN A 398 24.20 -16.77 15.78
C ASN A 398 23.03 -17.07 14.85
N LEU A 399 21.79 -17.16 15.35
CA LEU A 399 20.62 -17.38 14.51
C LEU A 399 19.71 -16.16 14.57
N SER A 400 18.96 -15.98 13.50
CA SER A 400 17.90 -14.97 13.35
C SER A 400 16.51 -15.57 13.56
N GLY A 401 16.37 -16.89 13.43
CA GLY A 401 15.12 -17.58 13.64
C GLY A 401 15.22 -19.08 13.35
N VAL A 402 14.17 -19.78 13.76
CA VAL A 402 13.93 -21.21 13.54
C VAL A 402 12.45 -21.39 13.28
N SER A 403 12.07 -22.35 12.44
CA SER A 403 10.68 -22.74 12.27
C SER A 403 10.23 -23.66 13.41
N VAL A 404 8.98 -23.49 13.86
CA VAL A 404 8.40 -24.21 14.99
C VAL A 404 7.23 -25.08 14.52
N GLN A 405 7.13 -26.29 15.05
CA GLN A 405 6.01 -27.20 14.86
C GLN A 405 5.71 -27.96 16.16
N ILE A 406 4.51 -28.50 16.30
CA ILE A 406 4.18 -29.47 17.35
C ILE A 406 4.03 -30.84 16.67
N GLU A 407 4.85 -31.81 17.05
CA GLU A 407 4.82 -33.13 16.43
C GLU A 407 3.46 -33.81 16.61
N GLY A 408 2.95 -34.42 15.54
CA GLY A 408 1.64 -35.09 15.53
C GLY A 408 0.45 -34.16 15.29
N TYR A 409 0.67 -32.84 15.19
CA TYR A 409 -0.37 -31.87 14.93
C TYR A 409 -0.07 -31.06 13.67
N GLN A 410 -1.08 -30.88 12.81
CA GLN A 410 -0.99 -30.04 11.62
C GLN A 410 -1.57 -28.67 11.95
N ALA A 411 -0.75 -27.63 11.85
CA ALA A 411 -1.22 -26.25 12.02
C ALA A 411 -2.10 -25.86 10.83
N ILE A 412 -3.24 -25.22 11.11
CA ILE A 412 -4.16 -24.68 10.08
C ILE A 412 -3.87 -23.22 9.77
N GLY A 413 -3.00 -22.59 10.56
CA GLY A 413 -2.60 -21.21 10.45
C GLY A 413 -1.53 -20.88 11.47
N GLY A 414 -1.06 -19.64 11.43
CA GLY A 414 -0.04 -19.14 12.33
C GLY A 414 0.39 -17.75 11.92
N GLY A 415 1.10 -17.07 12.81
CA GLY A 415 1.62 -15.73 12.58
C GLY A 415 2.84 -15.46 13.45
N GLY A 416 3.78 -14.66 12.98
CA GLY A 416 5.01 -14.41 13.73
C GLY A 416 6.03 -13.63 12.92
N GLY A 417 6.81 -12.80 13.62
CA GLY A 417 7.89 -12.02 13.04
C GLY A 417 9.19 -12.83 13.01
N GLU A 418 9.33 -13.72 12.03
CA GLU A 418 10.62 -14.33 11.71
C GLU A 418 11.26 -13.50 10.58
N GLY A 419 12.46 -12.94 10.80
CA GLY A 419 13.25 -12.33 9.72
C GLY A 419 13.93 -10.98 9.99
N THR A 420 13.79 -10.34 11.15
CA THR A 420 14.44 -9.03 11.40
C THR A 420 15.11 -8.89 12.77
N THR A 421 15.11 -9.94 13.59
CA THR A 421 15.50 -9.78 14.99
C THR A 421 17.00 -9.70 15.24
N ASN A 422 17.90 -9.98 14.28
CA ASN A 422 19.36 -9.87 14.47
C ASN A 422 19.85 -10.45 15.82
N GLY A 423 19.36 -11.64 16.19
CA GLY A 423 19.66 -12.27 17.48
C GLY A 423 18.82 -11.78 18.67
N LYS A 424 17.72 -11.06 18.42
CA LYS A 424 16.72 -10.71 19.45
C LYS A 424 15.65 -11.79 19.56
N VAL A 425 15.06 -11.86 20.76
CA VAL A 425 13.90 -12.70 21.05
C VAL A 425 12.77 -12.39 20.06
N PHE A 426 12.19 -13.43 19.47
CA PHE A 426 11.04 -13.34 18.59
C PHE A 426 9.85 -14.14 19.13
N THR A 427 8.68 -13.90 18.55
CA THR A 427 7.47 -14.67 18.86
C THR A 427 6.84 -15.16 17.57
N THR A 428 6.53 -16.46 17.56
CA THR A 428 5.81 -17.12 16.47
C THR A 428 4.62 -17.87 17.05
N SER A 429 3.55 -18.05 16.29
CA SER A 429 2.31 -18.66 16.75
C SER A 429 1.79 -19.67 15.76
N LEU A 430 1.15 -20.71 16.28
CA LEU A 430 0.55 -21.80 15.52
C LEU A 430 -0.88 -21.99 15.96
N SER A 431 -1.81 -21.94 15.02
CA SER A 431 -3.24 -22.20 15.21
C SER A 431 -3.61 -23.61 14.75
N TYR A 432 -4.56 -24.22 15.43
CA TYR A 432 -5.01 -25.60 15.23
C TYR A 432 -6.53 -25.66 15.27
N SER A 433 -7.11 -26.56 14.46
CA SER A 433 -8.56 -26.81 14.50
C SER A 433 -9.02 -27.36 15.86
N ASN A 434 -8.14 -28.10 16.54
CA ASN A 434 -8.30 -28.55 17.91
C ASN A 434 -7.01 -28.25 18.67
N LEU A 435 -7.12 -27.51 19.78
CA LEU A 435 -5.96 -27.11 20.57
C LEU A 435 -5.21 -28.36 21.10
N PRO A 436 -3.91 -28.53 20.79
CA PRO A 436 -3.09 -29.61 21.32
C PRO A 436 -3.02 -29.58 22.85
N LYS A 437 -3.02 -30.74 23.52
CA LYS A 437 -3.08 -30.88 24.99
C LYS A 437 -2.10 -31.94 25.50
N GLY A 438 -1.75 -31.85 26.78
CA GLY A 438 -0.89 -32.82 27.46
C GLY A 438 0.61 -32.50 27.30
N ASP A 439 1.42 -33.54 27.09
CA ASP A 439 2.84 -33.38 26.79
C ASP A 439 3.01 -33.07 25.29
N LEU A 440 3.46 -31.86 24.98
CA LEU A 440 3.69 -31.39 23.61
C LEU A 440 5.16 -31.53 23.26
N THR A 441 5.46 -32.25 22.18
CA THR A 441 6.81 -32.26 21.59
C THR A 441 6.91 -31.13 20.58
N ILE A 442 7.69 -30.11 20.92
CA ILE A 442 7.96 -28.96 20.07
C ILE A 442 9.18 -29.27 19.21
N LEU A 443 9.00 -29.21 17.89
CA LEU A 443 10.02 -29.42 16.88
C LEU A 443 10.49 -28.07 16.34
N PHE A 444 11.78 -27.81 16.49
CA PHE A 444 12.47 -26.70 15.83
C PHE A 444 13.17 -27.22 14.58
N SER A 445 13.07 -26.50 13.47
CA SER A 445 13.65 -26.87 12.19
C SER A 445 14.04 -25.62 11.40
N ASN A 446 14.73 -25.79 10.27
CA ASN A 446 15.10 -24.70 9.37
C ASN A 446 15.78 -23.51 10.11
N PRO A 447 16.92 -23.72 10.77
CA PRO A 447 17.68 -22.65 11.40
C PRO A 447 18.21 -21.67 10.36
N ARG A 448 18.08 -20.37 10.64
CA ARG A 448 18.41 -19.30 9.70
C ARG A 448 19.29 -18.23 10.31
N LEU A 449 20.16 -17.66 9.50
CA LEU A 449 21.01 -16.51 9.82
C LEU A 449 20.52 -15.28 9.06
N ALA A 450 20.59 -14.11 9.69
CA ALA A 450 20.42 -12.82 9.03
C ALA A 450 21.77 -12.13 8.90
N SER A 451 22.06 -11.57 7.72
CA SER A 451 23.18 -10.66 7.55
C SER A 451 22.98 -9.38 8.38
N PRO A 452 24.04 -8.61 8.64
CA PRO A 452 23.88 -7.22 9.05
C PRO A 452 22.99 -6.45 8.06
N THR A 453 22.28 -5.44 8.54
CA THR A 453 21.48 -4.56 7.67
C THR A 453 22.40 -3.85 6.68
N ALA A 454 22.14 -4.05 5.40
CA ALA A 454 22.82 -3.38 4.30
C ALA A 454 21.87 -2.35 3.67
N ILE A 455 22.46 -1.33 3.05
CA ILE A 455 21.74 -0.32 2.29
C ILE A 455 22.23 -0.44 0.85
N TRP A 456 21.29 -0.68 -0.06
CA TRP A 456 21.54 -0.68 -1.50
C TRP A 456 20.92 0.57 -2.10
N GLN A 457 21.56 1.12 -3.13
CA GLN A 457 21.15 2.40 -3.70
C GLN A 457 21.12 2.38 -5.23
N ALA A 458 20.23 3.19 -5.79
CA ALA A 458 20.24 3.58 -7.19
C ALA A 458 20.28 5.11 -7.29
N VAL A 459 21.03 5.63 -8.27
CA VAL A 459 21.13 7.06 -8.54
C VAL A 459 20.52 7.32 -9.92
N TRP A 460 19.69 8.35 -10.00
CA TRP A 460 19.03 8.71 -11.25
C TRP A 460 18.87 10.22 -11.40
N GLN A 461 18.90 10.68 -12.65
CA GLN A 461 18.53 12.03 -13.04
C GLN A 461 17.85 12.00 -14.41
N PRO A 462 16.91 12.90 -14.69
CA PRO A 462 16.31 13.03 -16.00
C PRO A 462 17.35 13.51 -17.03
N GLU A 463 17.20 13.14 -18.30
CA GLU A 463 18.10 13.60 -19.37
C GLU A 463 18.06 15.12 -19.54
N THR A 464 16.85 15.69 -19.39
CA THR A 464 16.64 17.13 -19.30
C THR A 464 15.90 17.41 -18.00
N VAL A 465 16.53 18.16 -17.10
CA VAL A 465 15.85 18.60 -15.87
C VAL A 465 14.76 19.57 -16.28
N GLN A 466 13.51 19.11 -16.22
CA GLN A 466 12.36 19.97 -16.43
C GLN A 466 12.27 20.98 -15.28
N GLN A 467 11.96 22.22 -15.62
CA GLN A 467 11.46 23.15 -14.61
C GLN A 467 9.98 22.83 -14.40
N PHE A 468 9.72 21.99 -13.42
CA PHE A 468 8.39 21.93 -12.84
C PHE A 468 8.13 23.32 -12.28
N SER A 469 7.14 23.98 -12.86
CA SER A 469 6.52 25.06 -12.12
C SER A 469 6.05 24.37 -10.85
N SER A 470 6.48 24.84 -9.67
CA SER A 470 5.56 24.69 -8.54
C SER A 470 4.25 25.20 -9.12
N ILE A 471 3.22 24.36 -9.23
CA ILE A 471 1.90 24.90 -9.40
C ILE A 471 1.85 25.93 -8.29
N ASP A 472 1.80 27.20 -8.65
CA ASP A 472 1.33 28.21 -7.73
C ASP A 472 -0.10 27.74 -7.50
N VAL A 473 -0.27 26.84 -6.53
CA VAL A 473 -1.55 26.48 -5.93
C VAL A 473 -1.93 27.76 -5.22
N SER A 474 -2.42 28.70 -6.02
CA SER A 474 -2.68 30.10 -5.75
C SER A 474 -2.31 30.57 -4.35
N SER A 475 -1.04 30.60 -3.92
CA SER A 475 -0.64 31.16 -2.62
C SER A 475 -1.47 30.73 -1.37
N THR A 476 -2.25 29.64 -1.39
CA THR A 476 -3.24 29.32 -0.33
C THR A 476 -2.77 28.28 0.68
N VAL A 477 -1.60 27.67 0.47
CA VAL A 477 -1.00 26.78 1.47
C VAL A 477 -0.47 27.62 2.63
N CYS A 478 -1.13 27.55 3.77
CA CYS A 478 -0.75 28.33 4.94
C CYS A 478 0.54 27.83 5.60
N LEU A 479 0.83 26.52 5.48
CA LEU A 479 1.97 25.89 6.12
C LEU A 479 2.40 24.63 5.35
N ASN A 480 3.70 24.41 5.28
CA ASN A 480 4.34 23.24 4.71
C ASN A 480 5.46 22.72 5.62
N ALA A 481 6.09 21.60 5.28
CA ALA A 481 7.18 21.00 6.05
C ALA A 481 8.34 21.96 6.42
N GLU A 482 8.67 22.93 5.55
CA GLU A 482 9.77 23.87 5.84
C GLU A 482 9.34 25.00 6.79
N SER A 483 8.18 25.59 6.54
CA SER A 483 7.63 26.69 7.35
C SER A 483 7.18 26.20 8.74
N PHE A 484 6.74 24.95 8.85
CA PHE A 484 6.42 24.29 10.11
C PHE A 484 7.56 24.34 11.14
N GLN A 485 8.81 24.13 10.70
CA GLN A 485 9.99 24.18 11.56
C GLN A 485 10.26 25.58 12.13
N LYS A 486 9.66 26.62 11.53
CA LYS A 486 9.85 28.03 11.89
C LYS A 486 8.62 28.63 12.61
N LEU A 487 7.65 27.81 13.01
CA LEU A 487 6.43 28.26 13.67
C LEU A 487 6.72 29.01 14.97
N SER A 488 6.02 30.13 15.15
CA SER A 488 6.04 30.89 16.39
C SER A 488 5.07 30.30 17.42
N PRO A 489 5.37 30.40 18.72
CA PRO A 489 4.41 30.02 19.76
C PRO A 489 3.19 30.95 19.75
N ILE A 490 2.08 30.48 20.31
CA ILE A 490 0.86 31.28 20.45
C ILE A 490 1.11 32.64 21.16
N PRO A 491 0.61 33.76 20.61
CA PRO A 491 0.69 35.09 21.23
C PRO A 491 0.01 35.14 22.60
N ALA A 492 0.58 35.91 23.54
CA ALA A 492 0.05 36.06 24.91
C ALA A 492 -1.38 36.61 25.00
N GLY A 493 -1.89 37.25 23.93
CA GLY A 493 -3.26 37.78 23.86
C GLY A 493 -4.32 36.74 23.47
N LEU A 494 -3.92 35.61 22.89
CA LEU A 494 -4.84 34.52 22.54
C LEU A 494 -4.94 33.56 23.72
N THR A 495 -6.08 33.59 24.40
CA THR A 495 -6.36 32.74 25.55
C THR A 495 -7.49 31.78 25.22
N GLY A 496 -7.38 30.55 25.71
CA GLY A 496 -8.32 29.47 25.41
C GLY A 496 -7.88 28.16 26.05
N LYS A 497 -8.68 27.12 25.86
CA LYS A 497 -8.40 25.77 26.32
C LYS A 497 -8.51 24.79 25.17
N VAL A 498 -7.79 23.67 25.27
CA VAL A 498 -7.91 22.53 24.38
C VAL A 498 -8.14 21.27 25.19
N VAL A 499 -8.88 20.33 24.62
CA VAL A 499 -9.04 18.98 25.17
C VAL A 499 -8.21 18.03 24.31
N LEU A 500 -7.39 17.22 24.95
CA LEU A 500 -6.49 16.29 24.28
C LEU A 500 -6.61 14.88 24.86
N THR A 501 -6.58 13.88 23.98
CA THR A 501 -6.39 12.48 24.34
C THR A 501 -4.91 12.14 24.20
N GLN A 502 -4.24 11.85 25.32
CA GLN A 502 -2.85 11.40 25.36
C GLN A 502 -2.80 9.89 25.44
N LEU A 503 -1.88 9.26 24.71
CA LEU A 503 -1.75 7.80 24.64
C LEU A 503 -0.56 7.32 25.48
N ASN A 504 0.54 8.07 25.48
CA ASN A 504 1.81 7.72 26.11
C ASN A 504 2.21 8.73 27.21
N PRO A 505 2.68 8.27 28.38
CA PRO A 505 2.89 6.88 28.79
C PRO A 505 1.61 6.14 29.20
N GLN A 506 0.48 6.85 29.33
CA GLN A 506 -0.80 6.27 29.70
C GLN A 506 -1.93 6.97 28.94
N LEU A 507 -2.98 6.21 28.63
CA LEU A 507 -4.19 6.74 28.03
C LEU A 507 -4.90 7.68 29.01
N GLN A 508 -5.11 8.94 28.64
CA GLN A 508 -5.83 9.92 29.47
C GLN A 508 -6.40 11.08 28.65
N ILE A 509 -7.49 11.67 29.13
CA ILE A 509 -8.06 12.90 28.59
C ILE A 509 -7.65 14.06 29.49
N ILE A 510 -7.07 15.10 28.89
CA ILE A 510 -6.61 16.30 29.60
C ILE A 510 -7.28 17.56 29.07
N LEU A 511 -7.49 18.52 29.96
CA LEU A 511 -7.83 19.90 29.64
C LEU A 511 -6.59 20.76 29.85
N ALA A 512 -6.17 21.46 28.80
CA ALA A 512 -4.97 22.28 28.82
C ALA A 512 -5.27 23.72 28.42
N GLY A 513 -4.67 24.68 29.11
CA GLY A 513 -4.58 26.04 28.59
C GLY A 513 -3.69 26.07 27.34
N MET A 514 -4.04 26.88 26.34
CA MET A 514 -3.28 26.96 25.08
C MET A 514 -1.80 27.37 25.26
N GLY A 515 -1.47 28.05 26.37
CA GLY A 515 -0.09 28.36 26.73
C GLY A 515 0.72 27.20 27.33
N GLY A 516 0.17 25.98 27.37
CA GLY A 516 0.85 24.78 27.89
C GLY A 516 0.60 24.50 29.38
N SER A 517 -0.09 25.37 30.11
CA SER A 517 -0.39 25.21 31.54
C SER A 517 -1.55 26.09 32.02
N PRO A 518 -2.28 25.69 33.09
CA PRO A 518 -2.18 24.40 33.77
C PRO A 518 -2.75 23.25 32.91
N LEU A 519 -2.21 22.05 33.13
CA LEU A 519 -2.74 20.79 32.61
C LEU A 519 -3.61 20.17 33.70
N GLU A 520 -4.86 19.89 33.38
CA GLU A 520 -5.80 19.23 34.26
C GLU A 520 -6.15 17.86 33.67
N VAL A 521 -5.86 16.78 34.40
CA VAL A 521 -6.27 15.43 34.00
C VAL A 521 -7.75 15.28 34.32
N LEU A 522 -8.58 15.16 33.28
CA LEU A 522 -10.02 14.97 33.44
C LEU A 522 -10.36 13.50 33.69
N VAL A 523 -9.72 12.60 32.93
CA VAL A 523 -10.00 11.15 32.96
C VAL A 523 -8.72 10.36 32.70
N THR A 524 -8.51 9.29 33.44
CA THR A 524 -7.43 8.31 33.19
C THR A 524 -8.00 7.01 32.62
N GLY A 525 -7.23 6.32 31.77
CA GLY A 525 -7.58 5.04 31.16
C GLY A 525 -8.62 5.10 30.04
N ASN A 526 -9.04 6.29 29.61
CA ASN A 526 -10.09 6.50 28.60
C ASN A 526 -9.63 7.56 27.58
N GLY A 527 -10.23 7.54 26.38
CA GLY A 527 -9.97 8.48 25.29
C GLY A 527 -11.21 8.75 24.44
N GLN A 528 -11.04 9.37 23.27
CA GLN A 528 -12.11 9.71 22.31
C GLN A 528 -13.16 10.62 22.95
N ALA A 529 -12.80 11.88 23.12
CA ALA A 529 -13.62 12.84 23.84
C ALA A 529 -14.30 13.82 22.88
N ALA A 530 -15.39 14.46 23.34
CA ALA A 530 -16.04 15.54 22.63
C ALA A 530 -16.45 16.65 23.58
N LEU A 531 -15.96 17.85 23.32
CA LEU A 531 -16.29 19.05 24.09
C LEU A 531 -17.48 19.78 23.47
N THR A 532 -18.41 20.21 24.30
CA THR A 532 -19.49 21.12 23.89
C THR A 532 -18.92 22.49 23.46
N GLN A 533 -19.59 23.16 22.53
CA GLN A 533 -19.16 24.46 21.99
C GLN A 533 -19.05 25.57 23.06
N ASP A 534 -19.78 25.45 24.16
CA ASP A 534 -19.68 26.37 25.31
C ASP A 534 -18.57 26.00 26.31
N GLY A 535 -17.87 24.87 26.10
CA GLY A 535 -16.77 24.41 26.93
C GLY A 535 -17.18 23.87 28.30
N ASN A 536 -18.48 23.61 28.55
CA ASN A 536 -18.98 23.26 29.89
C ASN A 536 -19.13 21.75 30.12
N ARG A 537 -19.38 20.97 29.06
CA ARG A 537 -19.58 19.52 29.13
C ARG A 537 -18.63 18.77 28.22
N LEU A 538 -18.10 17.65 28.73
CA LEU A 538 -17.27 16.69 28.02
C LEU A 538 -18.00 15.35 27.92
N ALA A 539 -18.12 14.80 26.71
CA ALA A 539 -18.47 13.40 26.51
C ALA A 539 -17.20 12.58 26.27
N TYR A 540 -17.15 11.35 26.80
CA TYR A 540 -16.07 10.41 26.52
C TYR A 540 -16.54 8.97 26.66
N THR A 541 -15.79 8.06 26.04
CA THR A 541 -16.08 6.62 26.04
C THR A 541 -15.51 5.94 27.29
N THR A 542 -16.23 4.95 27.82
CA THR A 542 -15.83 4.10 28.95
C THR A 542 -16.19 2.64 28.68
N ASP A 543 -15.66 1.72 29.49
CA ASP A 543 -16.03 0.30 29.45
C ASP A 543 -17.52 0.03 29.72
N ALA A 544 -18.23 0.99 30.32
CA ALA A 544 -19.65 0.87 30.64
C ALA A 544 -20.56 1.58 29.61
N GLY A 545 -20.02 2.48 28.80
CA GLY A 545 -20.75 3.20 27.76
C GLY A 545 -20.20 4.60 27.49
N ILE A 546 -21.08 5.57 27.26
CA ILE A 546 -20.67 6.99 27.12
C ILE A 546 -20.93 7.72 28.43
N ARG A 547 -19.95 8.50 28.89
CA ARG A 547 -20.08 9.36 30.06
C ARG A 547 -20.07 10.82 29.66
N ILE A 548 -20.98 11.61 30.23
CA ILE A 548 -21.08 13.06 30.06
C ILE A 548 -20.74 13.71 31.39
N GLN A 549 -19.69 14.53 31.42
CA GLN A 549 -19.18 15.19 32.61
C GLN A 549 -19.31 16.71 32.49
N ASN A 550 -19.80 17.36 33.54
CA ASN A 550 -19.76 18.80 33.70
C ASN A 550 -18.36 19.20 34.20
N LEU A 551 -17.67 20.06 33.45
CA LEU A 551 -16.29 20.46 33.76
C LEU A 551 -16.19 21.47 34.91
N SER A 552 -17.29 22.15 35.26
CA SER A 552 -17.30 23.13 36.36
C SER A 552 -17.60 22.48 37.72
N SER A 553 -18.53 21.52 37.77
CA SER A 553 -18.92 20.84 39.01
C SER A 553 -18.21 19.50 39.21
N GLY A 554 -17.68 18.89 38.14
CA GLY A 554 -17.16 17.52 38.15
C GLY A 554 -18.24 16.44 38.18
N GLU A 555 -19.52 16.81 38.22
CA GLU A 555 -20.63 15.86 38.18
C GLU A 555 -20.69 15.17 36.80
N PHE A 556 -21.08 13.90 36.79
CA PHE A 556 -21.19 13.13 35.55
C PHE A 556 -22.46 12.28 35.52
N ALA A 557 -22.93 12.03 34.30
CA ALA A 557 -23.97 11.05 33.99
C ALA A 557 -23.41 10.00 33.04
N GLU A 558 -23.68 8.72 33.33
CA GLU A 558 -23.31 7.61 32.46
C GLU A 558 -24.53 7.10 31.70
N ILE A 559 -24.34 6.87 30.40
CA ILE A 559 -25.29 6.26 29.49
C ILE A 559 -24.79 4.82 29.24
N ALA A 560 -25.23 3.92 30.12
CA ALA A 560 -24.78 2.54 30.11
C ALA A 560 -25.24 1.78 28.86
N GLY A 561 -24.36 0.91 28.34
CA GLY A 561 -24.66 0.04 27.19
C GLY A 561 -24.61 0.73 25.82
N VAL A 562 -24.25 2.01 25.78
CA VAL A 562 -24.02 2.75 24.54
C VAL A 562 -22.53 2.79 24.26
N PHE A 563 -22.09 2.03 23.26
CA PHE A 563 -20.70 1.95 22.86
C PHE A 563 -20.52 2.54 21.47
N GLY A 564 -19.59 3.48 21.32
CA GLY A 564 -19.37 4.12 20.05
C GLY A 564 -18.11 4.96 20.05
N ARG A 565 -17.74 5.40 18.86
CA ARG A 565 -16.59 6.27 18.57
C ARG A 565 -17.08 7.55 17.91
N ASP A 566 -16.16 8.47 17.64
CA ASP A 566 -16.40 9.66 16.81
C ASP A 566 -17.54 10.53 17.38
N LEU A 567 -17.38 10.96 18.63
CA LEU A 567 -18.39 11.68 19.39
C LEU A 567 -18.51 13.13 18.89
N HIS A 568 -19.72 13.61 18.60
CA HIS A 568 -19.96 14.99 18.15
C HIS A 568 -21.20 15.62 18.81
N TRP A 569 -20.99 16.67 19.59
CA TRP A 569 -22.09 17.45 20.15
C TRP A 569 -22.78 18.31 19.08
N SER A 570 -24.10 18.35 19.15
CA SER A 570 -24.92 19.38 18.49
C SER A 570 -24.49 20.80 18.94
N PRO A 571 -24.73 21.84 18.12
CA PRO A 571 -24.27 23.20 18.42
C PRO A 571 -24.81 23.78 19.74
N ASP A 572 -26.02 23.39 20.13
CA ASP A 572 -26.66 23.77 21.40
C ASP A 572 -26.26 22.83 22.57
N GLY A 573 -25.56 21.74 22.27
CA GLY A 573 -25.16 20.70 23.21
C GLY A 573 -26.30 19.83 23.73
N SER A 574 -27.52 19.90 23.18
CA SER A 574 -28.65 19.10 23.68
C SER A 574 -28.60 17.63 23.25
N GLN A 575 -27.88 17.36 22.16
CA GLN A 575 -27.76 16.03 21.55
C GLN A 575 -26.31 15.67 21.25
N LEU A 576 -25.99 14.38 21.34
CA LEU A 576 -24.69 13.80 21.02
C LEU A 576 -24.85 12.77 19.90
N ALA A 577 -24.16 13.00 18.78
CA ALA A 577 -24.01 12.02 17.72
C ALA A 577 -22.77 11.14 17.96
N TYR A 578 -22.84 9.88 17.54
CA TYR A 578 -21.74 8.93 17.63
C TYR A 578 -21.88 7.82 16.59
N VAL A 579 -20.76 7.18 16.24
CA VAL A 579 -20.76 5.97 15.41
C VAL A 579 -20.81 4.75 16.33
N ASN A 580 -21.86 3.96 16.24
CA ASN A 580 -22.08 2.78 17.08
C ASN A 580 -21.17 1.62 16.66
N SER A 581 -20.50 1.01 17.66
CA SER A 581 -19.58 -0.12 17.47
C SER A 581 -20.17 -1.47 17.91
N GLY A 582 -21.44 -1.50 18.35
CA GLY A 582 -22.16 -2.70 18.75
C GLY A 582 -22.86 -3.44 17.60
N ASP A 583 -23.90 -4.21 17.91
CA ASP A 583 -24.62 -5.06 16.96
C ASP A 583 -25.36 -4.28 15.85
N LEU A 584 -25.72 -3.02 16.13
CA LEU A 584 -26.37 -2.12 15.18
C LEU A 584 -25.37 -1.06 14.73
N TYR A 585 -24.76 -1.30 13.58
CA TYR A 585 -23.80 -0.40 12.97
C TYR A 585 -24.41 0.91 12.50
N GLY A 586 -23.63 2.00 12.56
CA GLY A 586 -23.92 3.25 11.87
C GLY A 586 -23.95 4.47 12.79
N VAL A 587 -24.53 5.57 12.29
CA VAL A 587 -24.62 6.83 13.02
C VAL A 587 -25.84 6.83 13.92
N PHE A 588 -25.63 7.13 15.20
CA PHE A 588 -26.66 7.23 16.21
C PHE A 588 -26.66 8.61 16.86
N LEU A 589 -27.82 8.95 17.40
CA LEU A 589 -28.09 10.19 18.09
C LEU A 589 -28.69 9.89 19.45
N ILE A 590 -28.20 10.56 20.49
CA ILE A 590 -28.77 10.48 21.82
C ILE A 590 -28.98 11.87 22.40
N ASN A 591 -30.14 12.10 23.00
CA ASN A 591 -30.38 13.32 23.76
C ASN A 591 -29.57 13.26 25.06
N SER A 592 -29.03 14.40 25.51
CA SER A 592 -28.31 14.43 26.79
C SER A 592 -29.22 14.04 27.97
N ASP A 593 -30.52 14.28 27.83
CA ASP A 593 -31.52 14.11 28.90
C ASP A 593 -32.29 12.79 28.75
N ASP A 594 -32.63 12.41 27.51
CA ASP A 594 -33.33 11.17 27.19
C ASP A 594 -32.35 10.12 26.67
N LYS A 595 -32.05 9.12 27.51
CA LYS A 595 -31.05 8.07 27.28
C LYS A 595 -31.43 7.02 26.21
N HIS A 596 -32.25 7.37 25.23
CA HIS A 596 -32.68 6.47 24.16
C HIS A 596 -31.97 6.82 22.85
N PRO A 597 -31.01 6.01 22.39
CA PRO A 597 -30.39 6.21 21.09
C PRO A 597 -31.39 6.05 19.94
N ARG A 598 -31.32 6.95 18.97
CA ARG A 598 -31.99 6.85 17.66
C ARG A 598 -30.94 6.64 16.58
N GLN A 599 -31.14 5.62 15.74
CA GLN A 599 -30.29 5.40 14.57
C GLN A 599 -30.66 6.37 13.44
N LEU A 600 -29.66 7.04 12.86
CA LEU A 600 -29.78 7.95 11.71
C LEU A 600 -29.23 7.34 10.41
N SER A 601 -28.25 6.44 10.52
CA SER A 601 -27.67 5.70 9.40
C SER A 601 -27.25 4.30 9.84
N ASN A 602 -27.11 3.37 8.89
CA ASN A 602 -26.86 1.96 9.16
C ASN A 602 -25.70 1.34 8.33
N LEU A 603 -24.75 2.14 7.84
CA LEU A 603 -23.71 1.66 6.95
C LEU A 603 -22.56 0.98 7.71
N GLY A 604 -22.15 1.53 8.86
CA GLY A 604 -21.13 0.97 9.77
C GLY A 604 -19.70 1.42 9.58
N TYR A 605 -19.44 2.24 8.57
CA TYR A 605 -18.13 2.82 8.27
C TYR A 605 -18.22 4.33 8.03
N GLU A 606 -19.30 4.96 8.46
CA GLU A 606 -19.45 6.41 8.46
C GLU A 606 -18.39 7.06 9.36
N SER A 607 -17.95 8.24 8.95
CA SER A 607 -17.17 9.17 9.79
C SER A 607 -17.99 10.45 9.94
N ILE A 608 -18.31 10.85 11.16
CA ILE A 608 -19.10 12.07 11.40
C ILE A 608 -18.22 13.27 11.08
N ALA A 609 -18.73 14.17 10.24
CA ALA A 609 -18.04 15.39 9.85
C ALA A 609 -18.42 16.58 10.74
N GLY A 610 -19.60 16.53 11.37
CA GLY A 610 -20.08 17.59 12.26
C GLY A 610 -21.53 17.96 11.97
N TRP A 611 -21.94 19.11 12.50
CA TRP A 611 -23.33 19.57 12.49
C TRP A 611 -23.51 20.82 11.65
N SER A 612 -24.72 20.99 11.13
CA SER A 612 -25.21 22.28 10.66
C SER A 612 -25.31 23.28 11.83
N PRO A 613 -25.16 24.60 11.56
CA PRO A 613 -25.18 25.62 12.63
C PRO A 613 -26.50 25.70 13.41
N ASP A 614 -27.60 25.33 12.77
CA ASP A 614 -28.93 25.29 13.36
C ASP A 614 -29.24 23.98 14.10
N GLY A 615 -28.39 22.96 13.95
CA GLY A 615 -28.52 21.67 14.62
C GLY A 615 -29.55 20.72 14.01
N PHE A 616 -30.15 21.04 12.86
CA PHE A 616 -31.17 20.18 12.24
C PHE A 616 -30.59 19.11 11.31
N VAL A 617 -29.34 19.29 10.88
CA VAL A 617 -28.64 18.42 9.95
C VAL A 617 -27.32 17.96 10.53
N LEU A 618 -27.06 16.65 10.44
CA LEU A 618 -25.78 16.03 10.74
C LEU A 618 -25.07 15.65 9.43
N TYR A 619 -23.79 15.96 9.32
CA TYR A 619 -22.95 15.60 8.18
C TYR A 619 -22.08 14.41 8.52
N TYR A 620 -21.96 13.46 7.59
CA TYR A 620 -21.08 12.31 7.72
C TYR A 620 -20.53 11.88 6.37
N ALA A 621 -19.34 11.31 6.38
CA ALA A 621 -18.59 10.90 5.21
C ALA A 621 -18.62 9.38 5.07
N ILE A 622 -18.76 8.89 3.84
CA ILE A 622 -18.65 7.47 3.48
C ILE A 622 -17.69 7.30 2.30
N PRO A 623 -17.08 6.12 2.07
CA PRO A 623 -16.31 5.89 0.86
C PRO A 623 -17.13 6.19 -0.40
N ASP A 624 -16.56 6.95 -1.33
CA ASP A 624 -17.21 7.30 -2.59
C ASP A 624 -17.06 6.19 -3.65
N SER A 625 -17.98 6.14 -4.63
CA SER A 625 -17.97 5.13 -5.69
C SER A 625 -16.94 5.41 -6.81
N THR A 626 -16.36 6.60 -6.88
CA THR A 626 -15.34 6.93 -7.88
C THR A 626 -13.91 6.66 -7.41
N GLY A 627 -13.72 6.27 -6.15
CA GLY A 627 -12.39 6.04 -5.57
C GLY A 627 -11.56 7.33 -5.33
N ASN A 628 -12.14 8.51 -5.56
CA ASN A 628 -11.46 9.81 -5.40
C ASN A 628 -11.42 10.31 -3.96
N GLY A 629 -12.06 9.61 -3.02
CA GLY A 629 -12.10 10.00 -1.61
C GLY A 629 -13.37 9.51 -0.93
N PHE A 630 -13.83 10.30 0.04
CA PHE A 630 -15.09 10.08 0.75
C PHE A 630 -16.19 11.00 0.21
N LEU A 631 -17.40 10.48 0.04
CA LEU A 631 -18.61 11.23 -0.24
C LEU A 631 -19.18 11.79 1.06
N LEU A 632 -19.37 13.12 1.11
CA LEU A 632 -20.08 13.78 2.19
C LEU A 632 -21.59 13.63 1.98
N ARG A 633 -22.28 13.18 3.03
CA ARG A 633 -23.73 13.08 3.12
C ARG A 633 -24.25 13.95 4.25
N SER A 634 -25.49 14.40 4.11
CA SER A 634 -26.28 15.01 5.17
C SER A 634 -27.42 14.09 5.58
N VAL A 635 -27.77 14.07 6.87
CA VAL A 635 -29.00 13.49 7.39
C VAL A 635 -29.77 14.54 8.18
N ASP A 636 -31.04 14.74 7.82
CA ASP A 636 -32.00 15.47 8.64
C ASP A 636 -32.23 14.68 9.92
N VAL A 637 -31.97 15.29 11.08
CA VAL A 637 -32.02 14.54 12.33
C VAL A 637 -33.44 14.13 12.66
N ASP A 638 -34.46 14.93 12.37
CA ASP A 638 -35.84 14.64 12.76
C ASP A 638 -36.48 13.58 11.87
N THR A 639 -36.26 13.67 10.56
CA THR A 639 -36.90 12.77 9.60
C THR A 639 -36.04 11.56 9.25
N GLY A 640 -34.72 11.61 9.48
CA GLY A 640 -33.76 10.60 9.02
C GLY A 640 -33.54 10.61 7.50
N ASN A 641 -33.94 11.69 6.80
CA ASN A 641 -33.79 11.78 5.35
C ASN A 641 -32.33 12.09 5.00
N THR A 642 -31.77 11.33 4.08
CA THR A 642 -30.36 11.45 3.68
C THR A 642 -30.20 12.03 2.28
N HIS A 643 -29.17 12.84 2.09
CA HIS A 643 -28.80 13.42 0.80
C HIS A 643 -27.29 13.35 0.57
N ASP A 644 -26.90 13.03 -0.65
CA ASP A 644 -25.51 13.15 -1.12
C ASP A 644 -25.21 14.63 -1.39
N LEU A 645 -24.05 15.11 -0.93
CA LEU A 645 -23.60 16.49 -1.16
C LEU A 645 -22.52 16.53 -2.25
N PHE A 646 -21.28 16.19 -1.89
CA PHE A 646 -20.13 16.22 -2.78
C PHE A 646 -19.01 15.31 -2.25
N VAL A 647 -18.05 14.99 -3.12
CA VAL A 647 -16.86 14.21 -2.76
C VAL A 647 -15.84 15.14 -2.08
N LEU A 648 -15.18 14.63 -1.04
CA LEU A 648 -13.98 15.20 -0.44
C LEU A 648 -12.78 14.68 -1.24
N GLU A 649 -12.43 15.42 -2.30
CA GLU A 649 -11.40 14.98 -3.24
C GLU A 649 -10.07 14.76 -2.52
N ASN A 650 -9.37 13.69 -2.87
CA ASN A 650 -8.08 13.33 -2.31
C ASN A 650 -8.09 13.12 -0.78
N SER A 651 -9.24 12.85 -0.16
CA SER A 651 -9.30 12.52 1.26
C SER A 651 -8.63 11.17 1.58
N SER A 652 -8.16 10.99 2.82
CA SER A 652 -7.62 9.73 3.33
C SER A 652 -8.53 8.54 2.99
N ARG A 653 -7.95 7.49 2.40
CA ARG A 653 -8.67 6.25 2.04
C ARG A 653 -9.15 5.46 3.26
N LYS A 654 -8.58 5.71 4.44
CA LYS A 654 -8.91 4.99 5.66
C LYS A 654 -9.89 5.76 6.53
N ALA A 655 -9.63 7.05 6.76
CA ALA A 655 -10.51 7.91 7.55
C ALA A 655 -10.24 9.38 7.21
N PRO A 656 -11.22 10.13 6.69
CA PRO A 656 -11.04 11.51 6.27
C PRO A 656 -10.83 12.47 7.46
N MET A 657 -11.21 12.08 8.68
CA MET A 657 -11.16 12.93 9.89
C MET A 657 -11.73 14.33 9.63
N SER A 658 -12.85 14.38 8.92
CA SER A 658 -13.41 15.63 8.44
C SER A 658 -14.07 16.41 9.59
N ALA A 659 -13.94 17.74 9.58
CA ALA A 659 -14.56 18.63 10.54
C ALA A 659 -15.23 19.81 9.83
N VAL A 660 -16.56 19.91 9.94
CA VAL A 660 -17.36 21.05 9.48
C VAL A 660 -17.19 22.21 10.45
N SER A 661 -16.99 23.41 9.92
CA SER A 661 -16.89 24.62 10.74
C SER A 661 -18.22 24.90 11.45
N PRO A 662 -18.22 25.41 12.69
CA PRO A 662 -19.46 25.70 13.41
C PRO A 662 -20.43 26.68 12.72
N ASP A 663 -19.93 27.52 11.81
CA ASP A 663 -20.74 28.40 10.96
C ASP A 663 -21.28 27.74 9.69
N GLY A 664 -20.92 26.47 9.45
CA GLY A 664 -21.43 25.64 8.35
C GLY A 664 -20.89 26.01 6.97
N LYS A 665 -19.87 26.86 6.89
CA LYS A 665 -19.32 27.32 5.59
C LYS A 665 -18.22 26.43 5.05
N TRP A 666 -17.45 25.78 5.92
CA TRP A 666 -16.24 25.05 5.54
C TRP A 666 -16.25 23.63 6.08
N ILE A 667 -15.52 22.76 5.40
CA ILE A 667 -15.13 21.45 5.91
C ILE A 667 -13.63 21.28 5.72
N ALA A 668 -12.92 20.96 6.80
CA ALA A 668 -11.52 20.58 6.77
C ALA A 668 -11.41 19.06 6.81
N TYR A 669 -10.45 18.46 6.10
CA TYR A 669 -10.28 17.01 6.10
C TYR A 669 -8.84 16.60 5.77
N ARG A 670 -8.46 15.42 6.28
CA ARG A 670 -7.16 14.81 6.09
C ARG A 670 -7.04 14.22 4.68
N ALA A 671 -5.92 14.51 4.03
CA ALA A 671 -5.61 14.06 2.67
C ALA A 671 -5.22 12.56 2.60
N SER A 672 -5.07 12.06 1.37
CA SER A 672 -4.74 10.67 1.04
C SER A 672 -3.39 10.20 1.59
N ASP A 673 -2.42 11.12 1.70
CA ASP A 673 -1.11 10.90 2.32
C ASP A 673 -1.16 10.79 3.85
N ASN A 674 -2.32 11.08 4.47
CA ASN A 674 -2.56 11.22 5.90
C ASN A 674 -1.81 12.35 6.61
N SER A 675 -0.98 13.13 5.92
CA SER A 675 -0.13 14.18 6.49
C SER A 675 -0.55 15.59 6.06
N SER A 676 -1.26 15.71 4.95
CA SER A 676 -1.76 16.97 4.41
C SER A 676 -3.21 17.22 4.83
N LEU A 677 -3.61 18.50 4.79
CA LEU A 677 -4.96 18.94 5.16
C LEU A 677 -5.56 19.78 4.05
N PHE A 678 -6.76 19.42 3.62
CA PHE A 678 -7.57 20.21 2.71
C PHE A 678 -8.67 20.95 3.46
N ILE A 679 -9.07 22.10 2.92
CA ILE A 679 -10.30 22.81 3.28
C ILE A 679 -11.17 22.97 2.04
N LYS A 680 -12.48 22.78 2.19
CA LYS A 680 -13.45 22.85 1.10
C LYS A 680 -14.69 23.62 1.53
N GLY A 681 -15.29 24.40 0.64
CA GLY A 681 -16.55 25.09 0.93
C GLY A 681 -17.72 24.10 0.98
N MET A 682 -18.64 24.29 1.93
CA MET A 682 -19.87 23.50 2.04
C MET A 682 -20.86 23.76 0.90
N ASP A 683 -20.58 24.74 0.04
CA ASP A 683 -21.25 24.99 -1.24
C ASP A 683 -20.77 24.07 -2.38
N GLY A 684 -19.78 23.21 -2.13
CA GLY A 684 -19.20 22.30 -3.10
C GLY A 684 -18.11 22.92 -3.97
N SER A 685 -17.62 24.13 -3.64
CA SER A 685 -16.45 24.72 -4.29
C SER A 685 -15.21 23.80 -4.22
N PRO A 686 -14.25 23.89 -5.16
CA PRO A 686 -13.09 23.01 -5.17
C PRO A 686 -12.30 23.03 -3.86
N ALA A 687 -11.80 21.86 -3.44
CA ALA A 687 -10.93 21.75 -2.28
C ALA A 687 -9.62 22.51 -2.47
N GLN A 688 -9.13 23.12 -1.39
CA GLN A 688 -7.88 23.87 -1.34
C GLN A 688 -6.93 23.23 -0.34
N LEU A 689 -5.67 23.07 -0.72
CA LEU A 689 -4.63 22.56 0.17
C LEU A 689 -4.28 23.62 1.22
N LEU A 690 -4.51 23.32 2.49
CA LEU A 690 -4.26 24.23 3.62
C LEU A 690 -2.94 23.92 4.34
N LEU A 691 -2.65 22.62 4.54
CA LEU A 691 -1.38 22.11 5.07
C LEU A 691 -0.76 21.12 4.10
N ASP A 692 0.50 21.36 3.74
CA ASP A 692 1.27 20.49 2.84
C ASP A 692 2.31 19.67 3.62
N ASN A 693 1.93 18.43 3.95
CA ASN A 693 2.74 17.38 4.53
C ASN A 693 3.76 17.83 5.61
N PRO A 694 3.36 18.57 6.67
CA PRO A 694 4.30 19.06 7.68
C PRO A 694 4.77 17.99 8.67
N ALA A 695 4.16 16.80 8.69
CA ALA A 695 4.31 15.78 9.73
C ALA A 695 4.13 14.35 9.18
N ASN A 696 4.29 13.33 10.03
CA ASN A 696 4.10 11.93 9.62
C ASN A 696 2.62 11.55 9.44
N ALA A 697 1.71 12.20 10.18
CA ALA A 697 0.27 12.08 10.02
C ALA A 697 -0.48 13.19 10.78
N ILE A 698 -1.72 13.43 10.41
CA ILE A 698 -2.71 14.22 11.17
C ILE A 698 -3.60 13.25 11.94
N ASN A 699 -3.77 13.48 13.25
CA ASN A 699 -4.61 12.65 14.13
C ASN A 699 -5.67 13.43 14.90
N GLY A 700 -5.87 14.73 14.66
CA GLY A 700 -6.97 15.48 15.26
C GLY A 700 -7.21 16.80 14.53
N ILE A 701 -8.48 17.14 14.31
CA ILE A 701 -8.91 18.37 13.63
C ILE A 701 -10.12 18.91 14.40
N ALA A 702 -10.03 20.15 14.91
CA ALA A 702 -11.12 20.76 15.67
C ALA A 702 -11.20 22.26 15.43
N TRP A 703 -12.40 22.74 15.14
CA TRP A 703 -12.69 24.17 14.98
C TRP A 703 -12.97 24.84 16.33
N ASP A 704 -12.59 26.10 16.45
CA ASP A 704 -13.11 26.96 17.50
C ASP A 704 -14.59 27.32 17.25
N LYS A 705 -15.29 27.71 18.30
CA LYS A 705 -16.71 28.08 18.26
C LYS A 705 -17.06 29.15 17.21
N LYS A 706 -16.17 30.11 16.95
CA LYS A 706 -16.44 31.22 16.04
C LYS A 706 -16.03 30.92 14.60
N SER A 707 -15.53 29.71 14.31
CA SER A 707 -15.03 29.30 12.98
C SER A 707 -13.86 30.15 12.45
N LEU A 708 -13.10 30.76 13.35
CA LEU A 708 -11.95 31.62 13.04
C LEU A 708 -10.63 30.86 13.08
N LEU A 709 -10.52 29.87 13.97
CA LEU A 709 -9.31 29.08 14.19
C LEU A 709 -9.61 27.60 14.04
N LEU A 710 -8.74 26.92 13.31
CA LEU A 710 -8.70 25.48 13.14
C LEU A 710 -7.50 24.93 13.90
N GLY A 711 -7.76 24.10 14.90
CA GLY A 711 -6.74 23.33 15.58
C GLY A 711 -6.46 22.02 14.84
N VAL A 712 -5.18 21.67 14.76
CA VAL A 712 -4.71 20.45 14.10
C VAL A 712 -3.67 19.77 14.99
N SER A 713 -3.79 18.46 15.19
CA SER A 713 -2.78 17.63 15.84
C SER A 713 -1.94 16.87 14.81
N LEU A 714 -0.63 16.99 14.93
CA LEU A 714 0.37 16.56 13.96
C LEU A 714 1.35 15.58 14.59
N ILE A 715 1.33 14.30 14.17
CA ILE A 715 2.27 13.28 14.63
C ILE A 715 3.64 13.53 14.02
N THR A 716 4.63 13.84 14.86
CA THR A 716 6.02 14.02 14.46
C THR A 716 6.93 13.01 15.15
N PRO A 717 8.17 12.78 14.67
CA PRO A 717 9.12 11.93 15.37
C PRO A 717 9.37 12.35 16.83
N GLU A 718 9.30 13.66 17.11
CA GLU A 718 9.46 14.23 18.44
C GLU A 718 8.21 14.10 19.31
N TYR A 719 7.02 14.18 18.69
CA TYR A 719 5.72 14.11 19.35
C TYR A 719 4.86 13.00 18.74
N PRO A 720 5.09 11.73 19.15
CA PRO A 720 4.38 10.57 18.58
C PRO A 720 2.88 10.57 18.88
N ASP A 721 2.45 11.29 19.92
CA ASP A 721 1.03 11.46 20.29
C ASP A 721 0.37 12.63 19.51
N GLY A 722 1.16 13.45 18.82
CA GLY A 722 0.72 14.60 18.04
C GLY A 722 1.01 15.94 18.73
N GLU A 723 1.70 16.87 18.06
CA GLU A 723 1.85 18.27 18.51
C GLU A 723 0.74 19.16 17.96
N ILE A 724 0.31 20.17 18.73
CA ILE A 724 -0.87 20.97 18.38
C ILE A 724 -0.47 22.30 17.75
N ILE A 725 -1.11 22.60 16.61
CA ILE A 725 -1.05 23.90 15.96
C ILE A 725 -2.46 24.50 15.83
N LEU A 726 -2.52 25.83 15.78
CA LEU A 726 -3.71 26.59 15.40
C LEU A 726 -3.44 27.31 14.08
N ILE A 727 -4.45 27.35 13.22
CA ILE A 727 -4.41 27.95 11.89
C ILE A 727 -5.64 28.83 11.75
N ALA A 728 -5.48 30.08 11.30
CA ALA A 728 -6.57 30.90 10.81
C ALA A 728 -6.68 30.71 9.29
N PRO A 729 -7.67 29.96 8.77
CA PRO A 729 -7.67 29.57 7.35
C PRO A 729 -7.77 30.76 6.39
N ASP A 730 -8.44 31.85 6.81
CA ASP A 730 -8.63 33.04 5.98
C ASP A 730 -7.36 33.92 5.87
N SER A 731 -6.52 33.95 6.92
CA SER A 731 -5.33 34.82 6.98
C SER A 731 -4.01 34.07 6.90
N CYS A 732 -4.03 32.74 7.00
CA CYS A 732 -2.87 31.87 7.17
C CYS A 732 -2.00 32.20 8.39
N GLU A 733 -2.54 32.88 9.40
CA GLU A 733 -1.85 33.02 10.69
C GLU A 733 -1.79 31.65 11.37
N THR A 734 -0.57 31.23 11.75
CA THR A 734 -0.32 29.91 12.32
C THR A 734 0.47 30.00 13.62
N TYR A 735 0.10 29.18 14.60
CA TYR A 735 0.67 29.20 15.94
C TYR A 735 0.90 27.79 16.46
N ARG A 736 2.07 27.55 17.05
CA ARG A 736 2.34 26.32 17.82
C ARG A 736 1.84 26.48 19.26
N LEU A 737 1.21 25.45 19.83
CA LEU A 737 0.89 25.38 21.25
C LEU A 737 2.01 24.65 22.01
N PRO A 738 2.90 25.39 22.71
CA PRO A 738 4.09 24.79 23.30
C PRO A 738 3.75 23.87 24.47
N GLY A 739 4.44 22.72 24.55
CA GLY A 739 4.33 21.78 25.68
C GLY A 739 3.05 20.94 25.70
N LEU A 740 2.24 21.00 24.64
CA LEU A 740 1.05 20.18 24.47
C LEU A 740 1.28 19.08 23.43
N SER A 741 0.86 17.86 23.76
CA SER A 741 0.83 16.75 22.82
C SER A 741 -0.36 15.84 23.09
N GLY A 742 -0.95 15.25 22.04
CA GLY A 742 -2.11 14.36 22.09
C GLY A 742 -2.99 14.47 20.84
N GLU A 743 -3.94 13.57 20.69
CA GLU A 743 -5.04 13.71 19.73
C GLU A 743 -5.93 14.89 20.16
N LEU A 744 -6.26 15.79 19.22
CA LEU A 744 -7.03 16.99 19.51
C LEU A 744 -8.54 16.68 19.47
N ASP A 745 -9.17 16.65 20.64
CA ASP A 745 -10.61 16.39 20.81
C ASP A 745 -11.46 17.66 20.76
N GLY A 746 -10.87 18.84 21.00
CA GLY A 746 -11.62 20.10 20.98
C GLY A 746 -10.81 21.35 21.28
N VAL A 747 -11.32 22.47 20.77
CA VAL A 747 -10.74 23.82 20.94
C VAL A 747 -11.82 24.75 21.49
N PHE A 748 -11.51 25.45 22.59
CA PHE A 748 -12.42 26.41 23.21
C PHE A 748 -11.75 27.78 23.37
N MET A 749 -12.40 28.80 22.80
CA MET A 749 -12.00 30.21 22.87
C MET A 749 -13.15 31.04 23.47
N PRO A 750 -12.90 31.86 24.51
CA PRO A 750 -13.92 32.68 25.16
C PRO A 750 -14.51 33.82 24.31
#